data_AF-A0A164NQ15-F1
#
_entry.id   AF-A0A164NQ15-F1
#
_cell.length_a   1.000
_cell.length_b   1.000
_cell.length_c   1.000
_cell.angle_alpha   90.00
_cell.angle_beta   90.00
_cell.angle_gamma   90.00
#
_symmetry.space_group_name_H-M   'P 1'
#
loop_
_entity.id
_entity.type
_entity.pdbx_description
1 polymer ?
#
loop_
_entity_poly.entity_id
_entity_poly.type
_entity_poly.pdbx_seq_one_letter_code
_entity_poly.pdbx_strand_id
1 'polypeptide(L)'
;MCLDNRASGAVHYINKQYEAQWQNASDCVVKHHQVLKPTQYLIETGTCLAEFYYGKHQPRNPHKDDLAFFASFAAPTVRFICNHELILHINLKDGHFNHNYRSPLVVREHHHHFGEGSVAFRVTFKKFAVKDIVESCIGGGAYNLNLLALATESAEFVPELSHLPGLLTEFDLGFDERSRRIEALLFYLHHYLVLFKKAGHHVLHGLPDFDDHPGHIDIIDYSLVGISNILTQTTITAIHGIEITKINEFLKTLWYGHTAILDHWHDARTEVWEAYDKFCLAEHKTLWRENGPEYVDFHVRFGPPQVRPLCKEELIFTFDIQDIRFYLDGFDIDENVHHFHNWKVSLIVDILGAELIDGKITNINLNFKSKLFLLLVCVRYLTYLFPAARYSELLSIFDDTYHDHELLHRFITAVTRYISTHYLVILINAGFNVIHHHDHEIIIVEHGHITKPATAVIWEETTEEVALYCECENSSVCIHQHPRFGFIPWRELFDYRFTGTRTFGWDIITGITQGSINEFYKRWWQFAATVVGRLPKGRNTWDDLETIHHCCAREWTGFVSTGELSENVITATFQAPRVQLSNRPGANTVIFYLVVEEGTVRLVERGKPRVDDKGHDIERWVLAFEVELELRESVFSDSPFHYHDHHLHHAKQLALNFNRVVYREDLSYFQDDGDTIHYLLTRQKRYSFVYWIQNYYFKVLQEAGLDILYTLPFTHPEDDGWHPQTPSFLTWQTYPFNYRDSCTHEGVWGVDGAIGNRNMILFLGMLGGRTPPFGLLPWSANWVLDIGKEYSQGTVVLSREIFLEGKLLSFLEEINKLTTIVASFPGVEDNVWYLDLIPWKNHMHKRNRACKWKAIGASTDIANGLEYQWFNSDQWTYRHEQFGGHFKAYSVTCDTKNTLVIPTYYRRGRINLSLSGKVNLKISLDGCAEKVFSTATLQWNATISVVAEHGRALRIQVSQNIVPEFSDFTSTGLHLIGTEHEGDIFEDAITRLKKAFPQIIELDAVIHNLKDIFEGAWPLLYRGHQTLALCNPVFNHAGDLIFELQQSVEESAPYRGIYSIVGDVSKSLIYDTSLRDDTLDNISDIDNLNLNARSAPLDTTRTGIDTPLNTPPLGKGLNGEPPFRPPFNSTPQKELGQNGKRPEETPLPLGDGVSVFGGN
;
A
#
# COMPACT_ATOMS: atom_id res chain seq x y z
N MET A 1 -58.74 5.31 21.10
CA MET A 1 -57.62 4.54 20.49
C MET A 1 -56.39 4.71 21.38
N CYS A 2 -55.40 3.82 21.32
CA CYS A 2 -54.17 3.95 22.13
C CYS A 2 -53.50 5.30 21.82
N LEU A 3 -52.89 5.94 22.85
CA LEU A 3 -52.22 7.24 22.73
C LEU A 3 -50.82 7.15 22.10
N ASP A 4 -50.32 5.93 21.84
CA ASP A 4 -48.99 5.65 21.29
C ASP A 4 -49.03 5.26 19.79
N ASN A 5 -47.87 4.90 19.22
CA ASN A 5 -47.74 4.46 17.82
C ASN A 5 -48.81 3.42 17.42
N ARG A 6 -49.70 3.80 16.49
CA ARG A 6 -50.86 3.00 16.05
C ARG A 6 -50.52 1.89 15.04
N ALA A 7 -49.24 1.64 14.73
CA ALA A 7 -48.83 0.68 13.72
C ALA A 7 -49.34 -0.75 13.93
N SER A 8 -49.41 -1.26 15.17
CA SER A 8 -49.98 -2.59 15.43
C SER A 8 -51.47 -2.64 15.06
N GLY A 9 -52.23 -1.59 15.38
CA GLY A 9 -53.65 -1.47 15.00
C GLY A 9 -53.82 -1.35 13.49
N ALA A 10 -52.94 -0.60 12.83
CA ALA A 10 -52.94 -0.46 11.38
C ALA A 10 -52.64 -1.79 10.66
N VAL A 11 -51.65 -2.56 11.13
CA VAL A 11 -51.32 -3.89 10.59
C VAL A 11 -52.52 -4.84 10.72
N HIS A 12 -53.18 -4.85 11.88
CA HIS A 12 -54.38 -5.65 12.10
C HIS A 12 -55.50 -5.26 11.13
N TYR A 13 -55.78 -3.96 11.00
CA TYR A 13 -56.80 -3.42 10.10
C TYR A 13 -56.56 -3.83 8.62
N ILE A 14 -55.31 -3.77 8.16
CA ILE A 14 -54.93 -4.16 6.81
C ILE A 14 -55.12 -5.66 6.58
N ASN A 15 -54.70 -6.51 7.52
CA ASN A 15 -54.90 -7.95 7.40
C ASN A 15 -56.38 -8.34 7.39
N LYS A 16 -57.24 -7.61 8.12
CA LYS A 16 -58.69 -7.79 8.05
C LYS A 16 -59.29 -7.38 6.71
N GLN A 17 -58.73 -6.39 6.01
CA GLN A 17 -59.15 -6.08 4.63
C GLN A 17 -58.86 -7.24 3.69
N TYR A 18 -57.67 -7.85 3.77
CA TYR A 18 -57.35 -9.02 2.95
C TYR A 18 -58.24 -10.22 3.24
N GLU A 19 -58.53 -10.50 4.52
CA GLU A 19 -59.45 -11.56 4.91
C GLU A 19 -60.83 -11.37 4.30
N ALA A 20 -61.38 -10.14 4.36
CA ALA A 20 -62.67 -9.82 3.76
C ALA A 20 -62.65 -9.93 2.23
N GLN A 21 -61.62 -9.42 1.56
CA GLN A 21 -61.48 -9.52 0.10
C GLN A 21 -61.31 -10.98 -0.36
N TRP A 22 -60.56 -11.78 0.39
CA TRP A 22 -60.39 -13.21 0.13
C TRP A 22 -61.70 -13.99 0.31
N GLN A 23 -62.51 -13.68 1.33
CA GLN A 23 -63.82 -14.31 1.52
C GLN A 23 -64.74 -14.01 0.33
N ASN A 24 -64.76 -12.76 -0.14
CA ASN A 24 -65.50 -12.36 -1.34
C ASN A 24 -65.04 -13.13 -2.59
N ALA A 25 -63.72 -13.29 -2.77
CA ALA A 25 -63.16 -14.06 -3.89
C ALA A 25 -63.50 -15.56 -3.78
N SER A 26 -63.50 -16.12 -2.57
CA SER A 26 -63.86 -17.51 -2.30
C SER A 26 -65.33 -17.77 -2.60
N ASP A 27 -66.22 -16.86 -2.17
CA ASP A 27 -67.65 -16.91 -2.50
C ASP A 27 -67.87 -16.77 -4.02
N CYS A 28 -67.05 -15.97 -4.70
CA CYS A 28 -67.07 -15.82 -6.15
C CYS A 28 -66.69 -17.14 -6.85
N VAL A 29 -65.65 -17.84 -6.38
CA VAL A 29 -65.27 -19.18 -6.88
C VAL A 29 -66.43 -20.18 -6.71
N VAL A 30 -67.12 -20.17 -5.58
CA VAL A 30 -68.28 -21.04 -5.33
C VAL A 30 -69.44 -20.71 -6.27
N LYS A 31 -69.75 -19.43 -6.48
CA LYS A 31 -70.86 -18.98 -7.35
C LYS A 31 -70.62 -19.28 -8.82
N HIS A 32 -69.37 -19.13 -9.28
CA HIS A 32 -69.00 -19.33 -10.68
C HIS A 32 -68.45 -20.73 -10.97
N HIS A 33 -68.74 -21.71 -10.09
CA HIS A 33 -68.24 -23.09 -10.08
C HIS A 33 -68.22 -23.75 -11.46
N GLN A 34 -67.12 -23.54 -12.17
CA GLN A 34 -66.69 -24.32 -13.31
C GLN A 34 -65.35 -24.89 -12.88
N VAL A 35 -65.13 -26.20 -13.03
CA VAL A 35 -63.88 -26.91 -12.67
C VAL A 35 -62.65 -26.38 -13.46
N LEU A 36 -62.85 -25.32 -14.27
CA LEU A 36 -61.99 -24.84 -15.33
C LEU A 36 -61.54 -23.40 -15.05
N LYS A 37 -60.37 -23.06 -15.58
CA LYS A 37 -59.83 -21.71 -15.62
C LYS A 37 -60.88 -20.74 -16.20
N PRO A 38 -61.19 -19.61 -15.51
CA PRO A 38 -62.09 -18.61 -16.03
C PRO A 38 -61.64 -18.06 -17.38
N THR A 39 -62.55 -17.99 -18.36
CA THR A 39 -62.27 -17.38 -19.67
C THR A 39 -62.57 -15.89 -19.70
N GLN A 40 -63.44 -15.41 -18.79
CA GLN A 40 -63.78 -14.00 -18.67
C GLN A 40 -62.84 -13.31 -17.69
N TYR A 41 -62.17 -12.26 -18.15
CA TYR A 41 -61.22 -11.46 -17.37
C TYR A 41 -61.78 -10.98 -16.03
N LEU A 42 -63.04 -10.53 -15.99
CA LEU A 42 -63.69 -10.06 -14.76
C LEU A 42 -63.81 -11.16 -13.68
N ILE A 43 -64.05 -12.40 -14.10
CA ILE A 43 -64.12 -13.53 -13.18
C ILE A 43 -62.71 -13.87 -12.69
N GLU A 44 -61.73 -13.93 -13.61
CA GLU A 44 -60.32 -14.18 -13.26
C GLU A 44 -59.79 -13.17 -12.23
N THR A 45 -60.07 -11.87 -12.40
CA THR A 45 -59.70 -10.86 -11.39
C THR A 45 -60.49 -11.00 -10.09
N GLY A 46 -61.78 -11.35 -10.17
CA GLY A 46 -62.65 -11.50 -9.00
C GLY A 46 -62.36 -12.74 -8.14
N THR A 47 -61.76 -13.78 -8.72
CA THR A 47 -61.42 -15.02 -8.01
C THR A 47 -59.95 -15.11 -7.62
N CYS A 48 -59.08 -14.21 -8.08
CA CYS A 48 -57.63 -14.38 -8.00
C CYS A 48 -57.09 -14.49 -6.56
N LEU A 49 -57.71 -13.86 -5.56
CA LEU A 49 -57.30 -14.05 -4.16
C LEU A 49 -57.57 -15.46 -3.63
N ALA A 50 -58.52 -16.19 -4.21
CA ALA A 50 -58.89 -17.53 -3.76
C ALA A 50 -58.25 -18.64 -4.62
N GLU A 51 -58.17 -18.45 -5.94
CA GLU A 51 -57.56 -19.42 -6.86
C GLU A 51 -56.80 -18.73 -8.00
N PHE A 52 -55.67 -19.30 -8.43
CA PHE A 52 -54.90 -18.85 -9.60
C PHE A 52 -54.59 -19.99 -10.57
N TYR A 53 -54.61 -19.67 -11.86
CA TYR A 53 -54.54 -20.62 -12.96
C TYR A 53 -53.56 -20.16 -14.05
N TYR A 54 -52.50 -20.92 -14.32
CA TYR A 54 -51.54 -20.63 -15.39
C TYR A 54 -51.44 -21.76 -16.40
N GLY A 55 -51.44 -21.43 -17.70
CA GLY A 55 -51.46 -22.39 -18.80
C GLY A 55 -52.81 -22.51 -19.50
N LYS A 56 -52.93 -23.51 -20.37
CA LYS A 56 -54.11 -23.81 -21.20
C LYS A 56 -54.62 -25.22 -20.87
N HIS A 57 -55.93 -25.40 -20.82
CA HIS A 57 -56.53 -26.73 -20.71
C HIS A 57 -56.37 -27.54 -21.99
N GLN A 58 -56.44 -28.87 -21.86
CA GLN A 58 -56.57 -29.74 -23.02
C GLN A 58 -57.96 -29.59 -23.66
N PRO A 59 -58.08 -29.55 -25.01
CA PRO A 59 -59.36 -29.30 -25.67
C PRO A 59 -60.44 -30.36 -25.44
N ARG A 60 -60.06 -31.60 -25.13
CA ARG A 60 -60.98 -32.76 -25.11
C ARG A 60 -61.53 -33.11 -23.73
N ASN A 61 -60.82 -32.81 -22.64
CA ASN A 61 -61.26 -33.09 -21.27
C ASN A 61 -60.54 -32.16 -20.29
N PRO A 62 -61.00 -30.90 -20.17
CA PRO A 62 -60.27 -29.90 -19.43
C PRO A 62 -60.25 -30.23 -17.92
N HIS A 63 -59.06 -30.37 -17.35
CA HIS A 63 -58.82 -30.66 -15.93
C HIS A 63 -57.84 -29.65 -15.32
N LYS A 64 -57.84 -29.48 -13.99
CA LYS A 64 -56.87 -28.62 -13.28
C LYS A 64 -55.43 -29.10 -13.53
N ASP A 65 -55.22 -30.42 -13.59
CA ASP A 65 -53.91 -31.05 -13.91
C ASP A 65 -53.46 -30.86 -15.37
N ASP A 66 -54.25 -30.22 -16.22
CA ASP A 66 -53.77 -29.84 -17.56
C ASP A 66 -53.00 -28.52 -17.53
N LEU A 67 -53.15 -27.75 -16.45
CA LEU A 67 -52.52 -26.45 -16.28
C LEU A 67 -51.10 -26.60 -15.76
N ALA A 68 -50.23 -25.71 -16.22
CA ALA A 68 -48.84 -25.64 -15.78
C ALA A 68 -48.73 -25.18 -14.31
N PHE A 69 -49.71 -24.43 -13.82
CA PHE A 69 -49.85 -24.06 -12.42
C PHE A 69 -51.32 -23.96 -12.03
N PHE A 70 -51.64 -24.50 -10.86
CA PHE A 70 -52.88 -24.25 -10.15
C PHE A 70 -52.56 -24.09 -8.66
N ALA A 71 -53.16 -23.09 -8.02
CA ALA A 71 -53.12 -22.96 -6.58
C ALA A 71 -54.47 -22.46 -6.06
N SER A 72 -54.88 -23.01 -4.92
CA SER A 72 -55.87 -22.41 -4.03
C SER A 72 -55.17 -21.74 -2.86
N PHE A 73 -55.69 -20.60 -2.44
CA PHE A 73 -55.07 -19.76 -1.43
C PHE A 73 -55.97 -19.61 -0.19
N ALA A 74 -55.33 -19.39 0.96
CA ALA A 74 -55.96 -18.76 2.11
C ALA A 74 -55.80 -17.24 2.01
N ALA A 75 -56.46 -16.49 2.90
CA ALA A 75 -56.32 -15.04 2.95
C ALA A 75 -54.83 -14.66 3.07
N PRO A 76 -54.29 -13.80 2.19
CA PRO A 76 -52.91 -13.34 2.31
C PRO A 76 -52.76 -12.48 3.56
N THR A 77 -51.55 -12.39 4.08
CA THR A 77 -51.24 -11.55 5.24
C THR A 77 -50.02 -10.69 4.99
N VAL A 78 -49.95 -9.53 5.63
CA VAL A 78 -48.80 -8.63 5.58
C VAL A 78 -48.23 -8.40 6.97
N ARG A 79 -46.90 -8.28 7.02
CA ARG A 79 -46.13 -7.89 8.20
C ARG A 79 -45.19 -6.78 7.81
N PHE A 80 -45.34 -5.60 8.41
CA PHE A 80 -44.46 -4.49 8.07
C PHE A 80 -43.10 -4.67 8.72
N ILE A 81 -42.04 -4.41 7.94
CA ILE A 81 -40.65 -4.40 8.43
C ILE A 81 -40.33 -2.98 8.87
N CYS A 82 -40.66 -2.02 8.01
CA CYS A 82 -40.37 -0.61 8.20
C CYS A 82 -41.40 0.26 7.47
N ASN A 83 -41.15 1.56 7.34
CA ASN A 83 -42.07 2.48 6.66
C ASN A 83 -42.06 2.38 5.14
N HIS A 84 -41.13 1.60 4.57
CA HIS A 84 -40.90 1.45 3.14
C HIS A 84 -41.17 0.04 2.62
N GLU A 85 -41.02 -0.98 3.47
CA GLU A 85 -41.07 -2.38 3.10
C GLU A 85 -41.89 -3.23 4.07
N LEU A 86 -42.52 -4.26 3.52
CA LEU A 86 -43.27 -5.26 4.27
C LEU A 86 -43.08 -6.66 3.69
N ILE A 87 -43.39 -7.67 4.47
CA ILE A 87 -43.48 -9.06 4.05
C ILE A 87 -44.94 -9.37 3.70
N LEU A 88 -45.19 -9.71 2.45
CA LEU A 88 -46.44 -10.26 1.95
C LEU A 88 -46.36 -11.79 1.97
N HIS A 89 -47.12 -12.42 2.85
CA HIS A 89 -47.30 -13.88 2.87
C HIS A 89 -48.46 -14.27 1.96
N ILE A 90 -48.14 -15.01 0.92
CA ILE A 90 -49.10 -15.72 0.08
C ILE A 90 -49.32 -17.10 0.70
N ASN A 91 -50.50 -17.29 1.30
CA ASN A 91 -50.85 -18.51 2.00
C ASN A 91 -51.46 -19.52 1.02
N LEU A 92 -50.76 -20.61 0.76
CA LEU A 92 -51.14 -21.69 -0.14
C LEU A 92 -51.93 -22.75 0.64
N LYS A 93 -53.03 -23.25 0.08
CA LYS A 93 -53.82 -24.36 0.66
C LYS A 93 -53.56 -25.69 -0.03
N ASP A 94 -53.62 -25.68 -1.36
CA ASP A 94 -53.44 -26.86 -2.20
C ASP A 94 -53.13 -26.42 -3.64
N GLY A 95 -52.37 -27.22 -4.37
CA GLY A 95 -52.07 -26.94 -5.77
C GLY A 95 -50.93 -27.78 -6.35
N HIS A 96 -50.53 -27.40 -7.56
CA HIS A 96 -49.39 -27.97 -8.25
C HIS A 96 -48.72 -26.97 -9.17
N PHE A 97 -47.44 -27.19 -9.44
CA PHE A 97 -46.69 -26.46 -10.45
C PHE A 97 -45.83 -27.40 -11.29
N ASN A 98 -45.71 -27.11 -12.58
CA ASN A 98 -44.79 -27.81 -13.47
C ASN A 98 -43.39 -27.25 -13.25
N HIS A 99 -42.49 -28.06 -12.69
CA HIS A 99 -41.11 -27.64 -12.40
C HIS A 99 -40.25 -27.46 -13.67
N ASN A 100 -40.71 -27.97 -14.82
CA ASN A 100 -40.15 -27.67 -16.14
C ASN A 100 -40.92 -26.51 -16.79
N TYR A 101 -40.96 -25.36 -16.12
CA TYR A 101 -41.72 -24.18 -16.52
C TYR A 101 -41.26 -23.55 -17.85
N ARG A 102 -40.06 -23.91 -18.32
CA ARG A 102 -39.51 -23.47 -19.63
C ARG A 102 -40.05 -24.29 -20.79
N SER A 103 -40.61 -25.47 -20.54
CA SER A 103 -41.22 -26.31 -21.57
C SER A 103 -42.60 -25.76 -21.96
N PRO A 104 -42.88 -25.58 -23.26
CA PRO A 104 -44.24 -25.25 -23.72
C PRO A 104 -45.22 -26.43 -23.56
N LEU A 105 -44.70 -27.64 -23.38
CA LEU A 105 -45.49 -28.85 -23.15
C LEU A 105 -45.65 -29.09 -21.64
N VAL A 106 -46.90 -29.10 -21.18
CA VAL A 106 -47.26 -29.49 -19.83
C VAL A 106 -47.36 -31.02 -19.78
N VAL A 107 -46.43 -31.63 -19.05
CA VAL A 107 -46.43 -33.08 -18.81
C VAL A 107 -46.72 -33.30 -17.33
N ARG A 108 -47.75 -34.09 -17.02
CA ARG A 108 -48.22 -34.30 -15.64
C ARG A 108 -47.16 -34.90 -14.72
N GLU A 109 -46.24 -35.70 -15.27
CA GLU A 109 -45.10 -36.26 -14.51
C GLU A 109 -44.15 -35.17 -13.98
N HIS A 110 -44.16 -33.98 -14.56
CA HIS A 110 -43.38 -32.85 -14.09
C HIS A 110 -44.14 -31.99 -13.06
N HIS A 111 -45.34 -32.39 -12.63
CA HIS A 111 -46.07 -31.65 -11.62
C HIS A 111 -45.50 -31.95 -10.23
N HIS A 112 -45.15 -30.88 -9.52
CA HIS A 112 -44.90 -30.92 -8.09
C HIS A 112 -46.15 -30.43 -7.38
N HIS A 113 -46.78 -31.32 -6.62
CA HIS A 113 -47.94 -31.00 -5.79
C HIS A 113 -47.47 -30.43 -4.46
N PHE A 114 -48.19 -29.44 -3.94
CA PHE A 114 -47.94 -28.84 -2.63
C PHE A 114 -49.25 -28.71 -1.85
N GLY A 115 -49.17 -28.90 -0.55
CA GLY A 115 -50.29 -28.71 0.38
C GLY A 115 -50.25 -27.34 1.05
N GLU A 116 -50.76 -27.30 2.29
CA GLU A 116 -50.83 -26.08 3.08
C GLU A 116 -49.42 -25.53 3.40
N GLY A 117 -49.23 -24.25 3.14
CA GLY A 117 -47.97 -23.55 3.36
C GLY A 117 -48.07 -22.05 3.09
N SER A 118 -46.93 -21.35 3.16
CA SER A 118 -46.85 -19.93 2.84
C SER A 118 -45.56 -19.60 2.10
N VAL A 119 -45.66 -18.66 1.17
CA VAL A 119 -44.52 -18.07 0.47
C VAL A 119 -44.47 -16.58 0.83
N ALA A 120 -43.35 -16.15 1.39
CA ALA A 120 -43.12 -14.78 1.82
C ALA A 120 -42.38 -13.99 0.73
N PHE A 121 -42.92 -12.82 0.40
CA PHE A 121 -42.26 -11.84 -0.46
C PHE A 121 -42.00 -10.56 0.33
N ARG A 122 -40.78 -10.04 0.27
CA ARG A 122 -40.43 -8.70 0.70
C ARG A 122 -40.82 -7.72 -0.40
N VAL A 123 -41.70 -6.77 -0.08
CA VAL A 123 -42.32 -5.87 -1.06
C VAL A 123 -42.20 -4.44 -0.56
N THR A 124 -41.74 -3.54 -1.43
CA THR A 124 -41.78 -2.10 -1.16
C THR A 124 -43.21 -1.58 -1.28
N PHE A 125 -43.57 -0.57 -0.49
CA PHE A 125 -44.88 0.08 -0.59
C PHE A 125 -44.77 1.60 -0.51
N LYS A 126 -45.76 2.27 -1.08
CA LYS A 126 -45.88 3.73 -1.03
C LYS A 126 -47.13 4.15 -0.29
N LYS A 127 -47.00 5.14 0.58
CA LYS A 127 -48.13 5.81 1.24
C LYS A 127 -48.62 6.96 0.35
N PHE A 128 -49.89 6.95 0.00
CA PHE A 128 -50.56 8.05 -0.69
C PHE A 128 -51.60 8.64 0.24
N ALA A 129 -51.54 9.95 0.49
CA ALA A 129 -52.57 10.63 1.27
C ALA A 129 -53.55 11.32 0.32
N VAL A 130 -54.82 10.94 0.39
CA VAL A 130 -55.93 11.75 -0.13
C VAL A 130 -56.29 12.73 0.98
N LYS A 131 -55.91 13.99 0.77
CA LYS A 131 -56.04 15.03 1.78
C LYS A 131 -57.34 15.80 1.65
N ASP A 132 -57.69 16.46 2.73
CA ASP A 132 -58.77 17.47 2.79
C ASP A 132 -60.13 16.91 2.34
N ILE A 133 -60.43 15.66 2.71
CA ILE A 133 -61.73 15.08 2.45
C ILE A 133 -62.72 15.73 3.41
N VAL A 134 -63.65 16.52 2.87
CA VAL A 134 -64.72 17.17 3.63
C VAL A 134 -66.02 16.43 3.35
N GLU A 135 -66.52 15.72 4.36
CA GLU A 135 -67.84 15.09 4.31
C GLU A 135 -68.59 15.36 5.60
N SER A 136 -69.71 16.06 5.48
CA SER A 136 -70.59 16.45 6.59
C SER A 136 -71.10 15.29 7.44
N CYS A 137 -71.09 14.06 6.89
CA CYS A 137 -71.52 12.86 7.60
C CYS A 137 -70.43 12.22 8.50
N ILE A 138 -69.16 12.62 8.38
CA ILE A 138 -67.99 11.92 8.98
C ILE A 138 -67.26 12.80 10.02
N GLY A 139 -67.95 13.76 10.64
CA GLY A 139 -67.39 14.64 11.67
C GLY A 139 -67.33 16.11 11.26
N GLY A 140 -66.80 16.96 12.13
CA GLY A 140 -66.79 18.43 11.96
C GLY A 140 -65.62 18.99 11.14
N GLY A 141 -64.65 18.14 10.77
CA GLY A 141 -63.38 18.55 10.14
C GLY A 141 -63.09 17.88 8.80
N ALA A 142 -62.03 18.37 8.15
CA ALA A 142 -61.43 17.72 6.99
C ALA A 142 -60.51 16.59 7.47
N TYR A 143 -60.64 15.39 6.90
CA TYR A 143 -59.81 14.24 7.28
C TYR A 143 -58.94 13.74 6.13
N ASN A 144 -57.88 13.01 6.47
CA ASN A 144 -56.93 12.46 5.51
C ASN A 144 -57.12 10.94 5.40
N LEU A 145 -57.32 10.44 4.18
CA LEU A 145 -57.32 9.01 3.91
C LEU A 145 -55.96 8.58 3.39
N ASN A 146 -55.28 7.72 4.13
CA ASN A 146 -54.03 7.11 3.69
C ASN A 146 -54.30 5.83 2.91
N LEU A 147 -53.68 5.69 1.74
CA LEU A 147 -53.66 4.48 0.92
C LEU A 147 -52.25 3.91 0.91
N LEU A 148 -52.15 2.60 0.99
CA LEU A 148 -50.90 1.85 0.90
C LEU A 148 -50.91 1.11 -0.44
N ALA A 149 -50.02 1.47 -1.36
CA ALA A 149 -49.88 0.73 -2.61
C ALA A 149 -48.60 -0.10 -2.58
N LEU A 150 -48.76 -1.42 -2.64
CA LEU A 150 -47.70 -2.41 -2.75
C LEU A 150 -47.12 -2.40 -4.16
N ALA A 151 -45.82 -2.20 -4.30
CA ALA A 151 -45.12 -2.35 -5.56
C ALA A 151 -44.78 -3.82 -5.79
N THR A 152 -45.75 -4.62 -6.26
CA THR A 152 -45.58 -6.06 -6.47
C THR A 152 -44.42 -6.44 -7.40
N GLU A 153 -43.99 -5.52 -8.26
CA GLU A 153 -42.79 -5.63 -9.10
C GLU A 153 -41.48 -5.67 -8.31
N SER A 154 -41.47 -5.15 -7.07
CA SER A 154 -40.33 -5.17 -6.15
C SER A 154 -40.31 -6.40 -5.24
N ALA A 155 -41.22 -7.35 -5.46
CA ALA A 155 -41.36 -8.53 -4.62
C ALA A 155 -40.11 -9.42 -4.71
N GLU A 156 -39.34 -9.47 -3.63
CA GLU A 156 -38.17 -10.33 -3.46
C GLU A 156 -38.57 -11.54 -2.58
N PHE A 157 -38.29 -12.77 -3.02
CA PHE A 157 -38.61 -13.97 -2.24
C PHE A 157 -37.78 -14.03 -0.96
N VAL A 158 -38.41 -14.37 0.17
CA VAL A 158 -37.74 -14.52 1.47
C VAL A 158 -37.83 -15.98 1.94
N PRO A 159 -36.81 -16.81 1.66
CA PRO A 159 -36.80 -18.23 2.00
C PRO A 159 -37.02 -18.49 3.50
N GLU A 160 -36.42 -17.67 4.36
CA GLU A 160 -36.38 -17.83 5.82
C GLU A 160 -37.76 -17.64 6.47
N LEU A 161 -38.63 -16.86 5.81
CA LEU A 161 -40.00 -16.59 6.24
C LEU A 161 -41.04 -17.41 5.48
N SER A 162 -40.59 -18.27 4.56
CA SER A 162 -41.45 -19.12 3.74
C SER A 162 -41.50 -20.53 4.32
N HIS A 163 -42.69 -21.11 4.35
CA HIS A 163 -42.92 -22.45 4.88
C HIS A 163 -43.73 -23.26 3.88
N LEU A 164 -43.05 -24.09 3.08
CA LEU A 164 -43.70 -25.02 2.14
C LEU A 164 -43.16 -26.44 2.35
N PRO A 165 -43.92 -27.31 3.05
CA PRO A 165 -43.53 -28.70 3.27
C PRO A 165 -43.18 -29.41 1.96
N GLY A 166 -42.15 -30.25 1.95
CA GLY A 166 -41.68 -30.97 0.76
C GLY A 166 -40.83 -30.16 -0.23
N LEU A 167 -40.72 -28.84 -0.07
CA LEU A 167 -39.91 -27.97 -0.93
C LEU A 167 -38.86 -27.16 -0.16
N LEU A 168 -39.24 -26.57 0.98
CA LEU A 168 -38.37 -25.69 1.76
C LEU A 168 -37.88 -26.32 3.07
N THR A 169 -38.59 -27.32 3.60
CA THR A 169 -38.31 -27.88 4.93
C THR A 169 -37.62 -29.25 4.90
N GLU A 170 -37.66 -29.97 3.77
CA GLU A 170 -37.07 -31.31 3.65
C GLU A 170 -35.67 -31.26 3.02
N PHE A 171 -34.71 -31.94 3.64
CA PHE A 171 -33.30 -32.03 3.19
C PHE A 171 -33.06 -33.18 2.21
N ASP A 172 -34.08 -34.00 1.93
CA ASP A 172 -33.93 -35.23 1.14
C ASP A 172 -33.79 -34.97 -0.37
N LEU A 173 -34.07 -33.74 -0.84
CA LEU A 173 -33.84 -33.32 -2.22
C LEU A 173 -32.42 -32.78 -2.39
N GLY A 174 -31.73 -33.23 -3.45
CA GLY A 174 -30.45 -32.64 -3.85
C GLY A 174 -30.58 -31.12 -4.09
N PHE A 175 -29.55 -30.36 -3.71
CA PHE A 175 -29.54 -28.89 -3.76
C PHE A 175 -29.98 -28.31 -5.11
N ASP A 176 -29.54 -28.92 -6.22
CA ASP A 176 -29.87 -28.47 -7.58
C ASP A 176 -31.33 -28.72 -7.96
N GLU A 177 -31.94 -29.80 -7.48
CA GLU A 177 -33.34 -30.09 -7.75
C GLU A 177 -34.25 -29.19 -6.94
N ARG A 178 -33.92 -29.00 -5.65
CA ARG A 178 -34.64 -28.06 -4.78
C ARG A 178 -34.61 -26.65 -5.36
N SER A 179 -33.43 -26.16 -5.77
CA SER A 179 -33.27 -24.82 -6.36
C SER A 179 -34.11 -24.65 -7.63
N ARG A 180 -34.10 -25.64 -8.54
CA ARG A 180 -34.93 -25.61 -9.76
C ARG A 180 -36.43 -25.58 -9.48
N ARG A 181 -36.89 -26.35 -8.48
CA ARG A 181 -38.31 -26.37 -8.10
C ARG A 181 -38.74 -25.05 -7.46
N ILE A 182 -37.89 -24.44 -6.62
CA ILE A 182 -38.13 -23.09 -6.07
C ILE A 182 -38.21 -22.06 -7.20
N GLU A 183 -37.25 -22.07 -8.15
CA GLU A 183 -37.25 -21.17 -9.30
C GLU A 183 -38.56 -21.28 -10.12
N ALA A 184 -39.03 -22.51 -10.35
CA ALA A 184 -40.29 -22.76 -11.05
C ALA A 184 -41.51 -22.22 -10.28
N LEU A 185 -41.59 -22.45 -8.96
CA LEU A 185 -42.67 -21.91 -8.13
C LEU A 185 -42.68 -20.38 -8.17
N LEU A 186 -41.51 -19.75 -8.01
CA LEU A 186 -41.37 -18.29 -8.04
C LEU A 186 -41.79 -17.71 -9.40
N PHE A 187 -41.44 -18.37 -10.51
CA PHE A 187 -41.90 -17.98 -11.84
C PHE A 187 -43.42 -17.83 -11.90
N TYR A 188 -44.19 -18.81 -11.41
CA TYR A 188 -45.65 -18.74 -11.43
C TYR A 188 -46.20 -17.73 -10.41
N LEU A 189 -45.61 -17.62 -9.23
CA LEU A 189 -46.04 -16.66 -8.22
C LEU A 189 -45.78 -15.20 -8.64
N HIS A 190 -44.73 -14.92 -9.42
CA HIS A 190 -44.56 -13.59 -10.02
C HIS A 190 -45.67 -13.26 -11.04
N HIS A 191 -46.12 -14.24 -11.83
CA HIS A 191 -47.28 -14.05 -12.71
C HIS A 191 -48.58 -13.84 -11.91
N TYR A 192 -48.72 -14.54 -10.79
CA TYR A 192 -49.80 -14.32 -9.85
C TYR A 192 -49.78 -12.88 -9.31
N LEU A 193 -48.63 -12.37 -8.88
CA LEU A 193 -48.49 -11.00 -8.36
C LEU A 193 -48.85 -9.93 -9.41
N VAL A 194 -48.62 -10.18 -10.70
CA VAL A 194 -49.10 -9.30 -11.77
C VAL A 194 -50.64 -9.27 -11.84
N LEU A 195 -51.29 -10.43 -11.71
CA LEU A 195 -52.75 -10.50 -11.66
C LEU A 195 -53.29 -9.87 -10.38
N PHE A 196 -52.65 -10.11 -9.24
CA PHE A 196 -52.95 -9.51 -7.94
C PHE A 196 -52.96 -7.97 -8.02
N LYS A 197 -51.96 -7.38 -8.70
CA LYS A 197 -51.90 -5.94 -8.99
C LYS A 197 -53.06 -5.50 -9.89
N LYS A 198 -53.29 -6.20 -11.01
CA LYS A 198 -54.37 -5.89 -11.97
C LYS A 198 -55.76 -5.94 -11.35
N ALA A 199 -55.98 -6.83 -10.39
CA ALA A 199 -57.23 -6.96 -9.64
C ALA A 199 -57.41 -5.90 -8.53
N GLY A 200 -56.41 -5.05 -8.30
CA GLY A 200 -56.48 -3.97 -7.31
C GLY A 200 -56.12 -4.37 -5.88
N HIS A 201 -55.80 -5.64 -5.62
CA HIS A 201 -55.48 -6.14 -4.28
C HIS A 201 -54.16 -5.60 -3.71
N HIS A 202 -53.33 -4.98 -4.55
CA HIS A 202 -52.11 -4.29 -4.13
C HIS A 202 -52.35 -2.93 -3.45
N VAL A 203 -53.57 -2.39 -3.48
CA VAL A 203 -53.93 -1.11 -2.85
C VAL A 203 -54.81 -1.39 -1.62
N LEU A 204 -54.38 -0.86 -0.48
CA LEU A 204 -55.01 -1.08 0.82
C LEU A 204 -55.32 0.26 1.48
N HIS A 205 -56.40 0.31 2.26
CA HIS A 205 -56.70 1.48 3.06
C HIS A 205 -55.86 1.45 4.35
N GLY A 206 -55.15 2.53 4.63
CA GLY A 206 -54.55 2.77 5.93
C GLY A 206 -55.63 2.94 7.00
N LEU A 207 -55.22 2.85 8.27
CA LEU A 207 -56.13 3.13 9.38
C LEU A 207 -56.65 4.58 9.23
N PRO A 208 -57.98 4.79 9.13
CA PRO A 208 -58.52 6.13 8.95
C PRO A 208 -58.33 6.95 10.22
N ASP A 209 -58.01 8.24 10.04
CA ASP A 209 -57.87 9.21 11.12
C ASP A 209 -59.11 10.11 11.14
N PHE A 210 -59.97 9.91 12.13
CA PHE A 210 -61.21 10.67 12.32
C PHE A 210 -61.11 11.63 13.52
N ASP A 211 -59.94 11.77 14.13
CA ASP A 211 -59.77 12.59 15.33
C ASP A 211 -59.55 14.06 14.91
N ASP A 212 -60.48 14.96 15.25
CA ASP A 212 -60.41 16.41 14.96
C ASP A 212 -59.33 17.16 15.77
N HIS A 213 -58.35 16.48 16.37
CA HIS A 213 -57.32 17.09 17.21
C HIS A 213 -56.10 17.51 16.37
N PRO A 214 -55.95 18.81 16.02
CA PRO A 214 -54.77 19.30 15.32
C PRO A 214 -53.54 19.13 16.21
N GLY A 215 -52.78 18.05 15.98
CA GLY A 215 -51.62 17.67 16.79
C GLY A 215 -51.52 16.16 17.06
N HIS A 216 -52.64 15.43 16.97
CA HIS A 216 -52.72 13.97 17.09
C HIS A 216 -52.76 13.28 15.72
N ILE A 217 -52.03 13.81 14.72
CA ILE A 217 -51.70 13.00 13.55
C ILE A 217 -50.67 11.99 14.04
N ASP A 218 -51.11 10.97 14.78
CA ASP A 218 -50.29 9.92 15.34
C ASP A 218 -49.69 9.17 14.14
N ILE A 219 -48.44 9.51 13.82
CA ILE A 219 -47.73 8.97 12.67
C ILE A 219 -47.65 7.46 12.87
N ILE A 220 -48.34 6.71 12.02
CA ILE A 220 -48.23 5.27 11.97
C ILE A 220 -46.81 4.93 11.50
N ASP A 221 -45.99 4.55 12.46
CA ASP A 221 -44.60 4.18 12.25
C ASP A 221 -44.45 2.67 12.30
N TYR A 222 -44.38 2.08 11.12
CA TYR A 222 -44.28 0.63 11.01
C TYR A 222 -42.92 0.09 11.45
N SER A 223 -41.88 0.92 11.45
CA SER A 223 -40.53 0.54 11.82
C SER A 223 -40.41 0.17 13.30
N LEU A 224 -41.31 0.62 14.18
CA LEU A 224 -41.26 0.31 15.62
C LEU A 224 -41.99 -0.98 16.03
N VAL A 225 -42.81 -1.59 15.15
CA VAL A 225 -43.66 -2.76 15.50
C VAL A 225 -43.11 -4.08 14.97
N GLY A 226 -42.31 -4.07 13.89
CA GLY A 226 -41.88 -5.27 13.17
C GLY A 226 -40.57 -5.93 13.65
N ILE A 227 -39.91 -5.34 14.64
CA ILE A 227 -38.46 -5.49 14.82
C ILE A 227 -38.02 -6.83 15.44
N SER A 228 -38.64 -7.28 16.54
CA SER A 228 -38.00 -8.27 17.43
C SER A 228 -37.82 -9.67 16.82
N ASN A 229 -38.70 -10.10 15.91
CA ASN A 229 -38.66 -11.44 15.31
C ASN A 229 -38.20 -11.47 13.84
N ILE A 230 -38.30 -10.35 13.10
CA ILE A 230 -38.01 -10.31 11.65
C ILE A 230 -36.54 -9.97 11.38
N LEU A 231 -35.90 -9.18 12.26
CA LEU A 231 -34.51 -8.74 12.06
C LEU A 231 -33.47 -9.83 12.27
N THR A 232 -33.78 -10.83 13.10
CA THR A 232 -32.93 -12.02 13.23
C THR A 232 -33.06 -12.94 12.02
N GLN A 233 -34.10 -12.79 11.20
CA GLN A 233 -34.46 -13.72 10.13
C GLN A 233 -34.26 -13.15 8.71
N THR A 234 -34.09 -11.84 8.56
CA THR A 234 -33.88 -11.19 7.25
C THR A 234 -32.48 -10.61 7.13
N THR A 235 -31.62 -11.25 6.34
CA THR A 235 -30.22 -10.87 6.11
C THR A 235 -30.10 -9.88 4.95
N ILE A 236 -30.42 -8.61 5.18
CA ILE A 236 -29.85 -7.57 4.31
C ILE A 236 -28.36 -7.48 4.65
N THR A 237 -27.53 -7.93 3.71
CA THR A 237 -26.08 -7.94 3.87
C THR A 237 -25.41 -6.68 3.33
N ALA A 238 -26.13 -5.88 2.53
CA ALA A 238 -25.60 -4.67 1.92
C ALA A 238 -26.64 -3.54 1.78
N ILE A 239 -26.19 -2.29 1.92
CA ILE A 239 -26.95 -1.07 1.63
C ILE A 239 -26.27 -0.37 0.45
N HIS A 240 -27.04 -0.05 -0.60
CA HIS A 240 -26.52 0.58 -1.82
C HIS A 240 -25.27 -0.12 -2.41
N GLY A 241 -25.21 -1.46 -2.31
CA GLY A 241 -24.09 -2.27 -2.81
C GLY A 241 -22.88 -2.36 -1.86
N ILE A 242 -22.91 -1.70 -0.71
CA ILE A 242 -21.84 -1.75 0.29
C ILE A 242 -22.25 -2.72 1.40
N GLU A 243 -21.40 -3.71 1.66
CA GLU A 243 -21.63 -4.69 2.72
C GLU A 243 -21.67 -4.02 4.10
N ILE A 244 -22.63 -4.44 4.94
CA ILE A 244 -22.83 -3.90 6.29
C ILE A 244 -21.59 -4.10 7.17
N THR A 245 -20.86 -5.19 6.97
CA THR A 245 -19.57 -5.46 7.62
C THR A 245 -18.59 -4.32 7.36
N LYS A 246 -18.46 -3.86 6.11
CA LYS A 246 -17.57 -2.75 5.73
C LYS A 246 -18.00 -1.42 6.35
N ILE A 247 -19.31 -1.17 6.45
CA ILE A 247 -19.83 0.04 7.11
C ILE A 247 -19.49 0.02 8.61
N ASN A 248 -19.70 -1.12 9.28
CA ASN A 248 -19.36 -1.27 10.69
C ASN A 248 -17.84 -1.22 10.95
N GLU A 249 -17.02 -1.77 10.05
CA GLU A 249 -15.56 -1.64 10.11
C GLU A 249 -15.12 -0.19 9.96
N PHE A 250 -15.68 0.56 9.01
CA PHE A 250 -15.43 1.99 8.88
C PHE A 250 -15.76 2.76 10.16
N LEU A 251 -16.96 2.54 10.72
CA LEU A 251 -17.39 3.15 11.98
C LEU A 251 -16.49 2.78 13.16
N LYS A 252 -16.00 1.53 13.19
CA LYS A 252 -15.05 1.05 14.19
C LYS A 252 -13.70 1.75 14.05
N THR A 253 -13.16 1.88 12.84
CA THR A 253 -11.91 2.61 12.57
C THR A 253 -12.03 4.07 12.94
N LEU A 254 -13.15 4.71 12.59
CA LEU A 254 -13.45 6.09 12.96
C LEU A 254 -13.45 6.24 14.49
N TRP A 255 -14.19 5.37 15.19
CA TRP A 255 -14.22 5.34 16.66
C TRP A 255 -12.82 5.17 17.27
N TYR A 256 -12.00 4.26 16.74
CA TYR A 256 -10.62 4.09 17.20
C TYR A 256 -9.80 5.38 17.09
N GLY A 257 -9.85 6.07 15.94
CA GLY A 257 -9.20 7.38 15.76
C GLY A 257 -9.57 8.39 16.86
N HIS A 258 -10.85 8.46 17.21
CA HIS A 258 -11.34 9.32 18.29
C HIS A 258 -10.85 8.89 19.68
N THR A 259 -10.76 7.58 19.92
CA THR A 259 -10.24 7.06 21.18
C THR A 259 -8.75 7.37 21.38
N ALA A 260 -7.93 7.30 20.33
CA ALA A 260 -6.50 7.60 20.46
C ALA A 260 -6.24 9.09 20.71
N ILE A 261 -7.04 9.97 20.09
CA ILE A 261 -7.02 11.40 20.43
C ILE A 261 -7.32 11.56 21.92
N LEU A 262 -8.35 10.90 22.45
CA LEU A 262 -8.67 11.00 23.88
C LEU A 262 -7.53 10.49 24.78
N ASP A 263 -6.87 9.38 24.42
CA ASP A 263 -5.72 8.84 25.16
C ASP A 263 -4.53 9.81 25.19
N HIS A 264 -4.24 10.49 24.08
CA HIS A 264 -3.15 11.46 24.02
C HIS A 264 -3.43 12.72 24.84
N TRP A 265 -4.70 13.11 24.97
CA TRP A 265 -5.08 14.39 25.60
C TRP A 265 -5.36 14.29 27.10
N HIS A 266 -5.60 13.09 27.64
CA HIS A 266 -5.86 12.92 29.08
C HIS A 266 -4.71 13.37 30.00
N ASP A 267 -3.48 13.50 29.49
CA ASP A 267 -2.34 14.03 30.25
C ASP A 267 -2.24 15.57 30.24
N ALA A 268 -2.90 16.26 29.32
CA ALA A 268 -2.87 17.72 29.19
C ALA A 268 -4.04 18.36 29.96
N ARG A 269 -3.79 18.77 31.21
CA ARG A 269 -4.79 19.37 32.15
C ARG A 269 -5.39 20.72 31.74
N THR A 270 -5.40 21.12 30.47
CA THR A 270 -5.71 22.49 30.03
C THR A 270 -6.92 22.56 29.10
N GLU A 271 -8.02 23.14 29.62
CA GLU A 271 -9.12 23.85 28.92
C GLU A 271 -9.44 23.40 27.48
N VAL A 272 -9.97 22.17 27.33
CA VAL A 272 -10.25 21.54 26.02
C VAL A 272 -11.74 21.65 25.65
N TRP A 273 -12.25 22.86 25.45
CA TRP A 273 -13.59 23.03 24.85
C TRP A 273 -13.53 23.04 23.32
N GLU A 274 -12.41 23.46 22.72
CA GLU A 274 -12.25 23.59 21.26
C GLU A 274 -12.04 22.24 20.54
N ALA A 275 -11.68 21.16 21.25
CA ALA A 275 -11.50 19.84 20.65
C ALA A 275 -12.66 18.87 20.92
N TYR A 276 -13.78 19.35 21.47
CA TYR A 276 -14.92 18.52 21.88
C TYR A 276 -15.49 17.68 20.72
N ASP A 277 -15.53 18.25 19.51
CA ASP A 277 -15.97 17.55 18.30
C ASP A 277 -15.02 16.41 17.87
N LYS A 278 -13.76 16.42 18.35
CA LYS A 278 -12.72 15.45 17.98
C LYS A 278 -12.71 14.18 18.81
N PHE A 279 -13.57 14.03 19.82
CA PHE A 279 -13.66 12.77 20.58
C PHE A 279 -15.08 12.39 21.00
N CYS A 280 -16.10 13.14 20.57
CA CYS A 280 -17.48 12.91 20.99
C CYS A 280 -17.96 11.47 20.67
N LEU A 281 -17.49 10.86 19.57
CA LEU A 281 -17.78 9.46 19.23
C LEU A 281 -17.28 8.43 20.27
N ALA A 282 -16.27 8.78 21.07
CA ALA A 282 -15.65 7.87 22.04
C ALA A 282 -16.06 8.19 23.48
N GLU A 283 -16.05 9.47 23.87
CA GLU A 283 -16.41 9.92 25.22
C GLU A 283 -17.19 11.22 25.15
N HIS A 284 -18.21 11.37 25.98
CA HIS A 284 -19.06 12.54 26.00
C HIS A 284 -19.51 12.90 27.41
N LYS A 285 -19.32 14.15 27.83
CA LYS A 285 -19.72 14.68 29.14
C LYS A 285 -20.70 15.83 28.94
N THR A 286 -21.89 15.72 29.51
CA THR A 286 -22.91 16.75 29.33
C THR A 286 -23.60 17.11 30.63
N LEU A 287 -23.96 18.39 30.74
CA LEU A 287 -24.90 18.91 31.71
C LEU A 287 -26.28 18.87 31.06
N TRP A 288 -27.14 17.90 31.43
CA TRP A 288 -28.46 17.77 30.80
C TRP A 288 -29.54 18.40 31.67
N ARG A 289 -30.29 19.34 31.06
CA ARG A 289 -31.38 20.07 31.70
C ARG A 289 -32.66 19.81 30.95
N GLU A 290 -33.44 18.86 31.44
CA GLU A 290 -34.85 18.77 31.06
C GLU A 290 -35.64 19.82 31.85
N ASN A 291 -36.84 20.23 31.39
CA ASN A 291 -37.66 21.30 31.99
C ASN A 291 -38.13 21.05 33.46
N GLY A 292 -37.49 20.15 34.20
CA GLY A 292 -37.69 19.90 35.62
C GLY A 292 -36.65 20.60 36.52
N PRO A 293 -36.87 20.62 37.84
CA PRO A 293 -36.05 21.34 38.81
C PRO A 293 -34.70 20.67 39.14
N GLU A 294 -34.47 19.44 38.68
CA GLU A 294 -33.32 18.64 39.08
C GLU A 294 -32.40 18.32 37.89
N TYR A 295 -31.10 18.55 38.10
CA TYR A 295 -30.04 18.38 37.11
C TYR A 295 -29.62 16.91 37.03
N VAL A 296 -29.41 16.41 35.82
CA VAL A 296 -28.79 15.09 35.62
C VAL A 296 -27.58 15.30 34.73
N ASP A 297 -26.42 15.34 35.35
CA ASP A 297 -25.17 15.39 34.62
C ASP A 297 -24.73 13.96 34.34
N PHE A 298 -24.26 13.68 33.13
CA PHE A 298 -23.77 12.35 32.85
C PHE A 298 -22.57 12.34 31.92
N HIS A 299 -21.75 11.33 32.16
CA HIS A 299 -20.52 11.03 31.44
C HIS A 299 -20.69 9.67 30.78
N VAL A 300 -20.67 9.64 29.45
CA VAL A 300 -20.84 8.45 28.63
C VAL A 300 -19.51 8.10 27.95
N ARG A 301 -19.15 6.82 27.98
CA ARG A 301 -18.12 6.25 27.11
C ARG A 301 -18.78 5.29 26.15
N PHE A 302 -18.59 5.56 24.86
CA PHE A 302 -19.16 4.77 23.79
C PHE A 302 -18.15 3.71 23.34
N GLY A 303 -18.66 2.54 23.00
CA GLY A 303 -18.02 1.62 22.08
C GLY A 303 -18.25 2.06 20.62
N PRO A 304 -17.67 1.32 19.66
CA PRO A 304 -17.86 1.63 18.25
C PRO A 304 -19.35 1.51 17.88
N PRO A 305 -19.94 2.54 17.25
CA PRO A 305 -21.34 2.50 16.86
C PRO A 305 -21.56 1.40 15.81
N GLN A 306 -22.72 0.76 15.86
CA GLN A 306 -23.08 -0.31 14.94
C GLN A 306 -24.30 0.06 14.13
N VAL A 307 -24.31 -0.36 12.86
CA VAL A 307 -25.46 -0.26 11.99
C VAL A 307 -26.00 -1.63 11.61
N ARG A 308 -27.33 -1.73 11.55
CA ARG A 308 -28.05 -2.89 10.99
C ARG A 308 -29.15 -2.40 10.06
N PRO A 309 -29.18 -2.82 8.78
CA PRO A 309 -30.21 -2.38 7.84
C PRO A 309 -31.59 -2.87 8.26
N LEU A 310 -32.59 -1.98 8.20
CA LEU A 310 -34.00 -2.38 8.17
C LEU A 310 -34.44 -2.63 6.74
N CYS A 311 -34.09 -1.71 5.83
CA CYS A 311 -34.31 -1.79 4.38
C CYS A 311 -33.21 -1.02 3.64
N LYS A 312 -33.42 -0.76 2.33
CA LYS A 312 -32.51 0.08 1.53
C LYS A 312 -32.53 1.57 1.92
N GLU A 313 -33.54 2.00 2.68
CA GLU A 313 -33.79 3.42 3.02
C GLU A 313 -33.76 3.69 4.54
N GLU A 314 -33.76 2.66 5.39
CA GLU A 314 -33.76 2.77 6.85
C GLU A 314 -32.77 1.79 7.45
N LEU A 315 -32.09 2.20 8.51
CA LEU A 315 -31.27 1.33 9.34
C LEU A 315 -31.44 1.60 10.83
N ILE A 316 -31.04 0.63 11.63
CA ILE A 316 -30.85 0.75 13.06
C ILE A 316 -29.42 1.21 13.29
N PHE A 317 -29.26 2.36 13.91
CA PHE A 317 -28.01 2.89 14.42
C PHE A 317 -27.97 2.66 15.94
N THR A 318 -27.09 1.79 16.40
CA THR A 318 -26.94 1.43 17.81
C THR A 318 -25.71 2.09 18.39
N PHE A 319 -25.93 2.93 19.41
CA PHE A 319 -24.88 3.38 20.31
C PHE A 319 -24.61 2.29 21.33
N ASP A 320 -23.41 1.73 21.28
CA ASP A 320 -22.90 0.84 22.31
C ASP A 320 -22.33 1.72 23.44
N ILE A 321 -22.95 1.71 24.62
CA ILE A 321 -22.54 2.49 25.78
C ILE A 321 -21.83 1.55 26.74
N GLN A 322 -20.50 1.64 26.76
CA GLN A 322 -19.65 0.77 27.57
C GLN A 322 -19.70 1.16 29.04
N ASP A 323 -19.68 2.47 29.32
CA ASP A 323 -19.68 3.06 30.65
C ASP A 323 -20.61 4.28 30.64
N ILE A 324 -21.49 4.39 31.61
CA ILE A 324 -22.23 5.64 31.85
C ILE A 324 -22.33 5.95 33.33
N ARG A 325 -21.98 7.18 33.69
CA ARG A 325 -22.00 7.68 35.06
C ARG A 325 -22.94 8.87 35.14
N PHE A 326 -23.89 8.81 36.07
CA PHE A 326 -24.81 9.90 36.37
C PHE A 326 -24.42 10.58 37.67
N TYR A 327 -24.42 11.90 37.67
CA TYR A 327 -24.11 12.76 38.80
C TYR A 327 -25.34 13.63 39.06
N LEU A 328 -25.98 13.44 40.22
CA LEU A 328 -27.18 14.20 40.60
C LEU A 328 -26.83 15.60 41.12
N ASP A 329 -25.64 15.78 41.69
CA ASP A 329 -25.19 17.02 42.32
C ASP A 329 -23.99 17.67 41.61
N GLY A 330 -23.75 17.30 40.35
CA GLY A 330 -22.64 17.81 39.53
C GLY A 330 -21.41 16.91 39.50
N PHE A 331 -20.53 17.13 38.53
CA PHE A 331 -19.33 16.31 38.29
C PHE A 331 -18.29 16.35 39.43
N ASP A 332 -18.36 17.32 40.33
CA ASP A 332 -17.38 17.51 41.43
C ASP A 332 -17.76 16.74 42.71
N ILE A 333 -18.92 16.08 42.75
CA ILE A 333 -19.46 15.40 43.94
C ILE A 333 -19.57 13.90 43.67
N ASP A 334 -18.56 13.14 44.13
CA ASP A 334 -18.52 11.68 43.97
C ASP A 334 -19.53 10.92 44.85
N GLU A 335 -20.18 11.59 45.81
CA GLU A 335 -21.03 10.94 46.83
C GLU A 335 -22.36 10.38 46.27
N ASN A 336 -22.77 10.74 45.04
CA ASN A 336 -24.03 10.30 44.41
C ASN A 336 -23.85 9.90 42.93
N VAL A 337 -22.81 9.10 42.64
CA VAL A 337 -22.53 8.63 41.28
C VAL A 337 -23.22 7.29 41.02
N HIS A 338 -24.12 7.26 40.03
CA HIS A 338 -24.75 6.03 39.57
C HIS A 338 -24.04 5.53 38.32
N HIS A 339 -23.61 4.27 38.34
CA HIS A 339 -22.74 3.72 37.32
C HIS A 339 -23.38 2.51 36.65
N PHE A 340 -23.48 2.56 35.32
CA PHE A 340 -24.02 1.48 34.51
C PHE A 340 -23.06 1.12 33.37
N HIS A 341 -23.18 -0.11 32.86
CA HIS A 341 -22.32 -0.66 31.83
C HIS A 341 -23.15 -1.38 30.76
N ASN A 342 -22.56 -1.53 29.57
CA ASN A 342 -23.10 -2.34 28.47
C ASN A 342 -24.53 -1.96 28.05
N TRP A 343 -24.90 -0.68 28.20
CA TRP A 343 -26.16 -0.16 27.70
C TRP A 343 -26.10 -0.07 26.17
N LYS A 344 -27.22 -0.28 25.49
CA LYS A 344 -27.35 -0.09 24.05
C LYS A 344 -28.54 0.81 23.77
N VAL A 345 -28.28 1.92 23.10
CA VAL A 345 -29.35 2.83 22.66
C VAL A 345 -29.48 2.72 21.15
N SER A 346 -30.60 2.17 20.70
CA SER A 346 -30.85 1.91 19.28
C SER A 346 -31.83 2.93 18.71
N LEU A 347 -31.42 3.57 17.63
CA LEU A 347 -32.23 4.53 16.87
C LEU A 347 -32.51 3.99 15.48
N ILE A 348 -33.72 4.16 14.98
CA ILE A 348 -34.07 3.92 13.59
C ILE A 348 -33.86 5.21 12.83
N VAL A 349 -33.02 5.19 11.80
CA VAL A 349 -32.56 6.37 11.08
C VAL A 349 -32.78 6.15 9.59
N ASP A 350 -33.31 7.17 8.92
CA ASP A 350 -33.44 7.18 7.46
C ASP A 350 -32.08 7.42 6.79
N ILE A 351 -31.87 6.81 5.63
CA ILE A 351 -30.69 6.98 4.80
C ILE A 351 -31.01 8.06 3.76
N LEU A 352 -30.24 9.15 3.72
CA LEU A 352 -30.46 10.27 2.78
C LEU A 352 -30.11 9.90 1.34
N GLY A 353 -29.26 8.87 1.17
CA GLY A 353 -28.84 8.31 -0.10
C GLY A 353 -27.36 7.92 -0.09
N ALA A 354 -26.97 7.13 -1.09
CA ALA A 354 -25.58 6.98 -1.51
C ALA A 354 -25.28 8.06 -2.56
N GLU A 355 -24.65 9.15 -2.16
CA GLU A 355 -24.22 10.17 -3.12
C GLU A 355 -22.98 9.65 -3.85
N LEU A 356 -23.10 9.48 -5.16
CA LEU A 356 -21.98 9.34 -6.08
C LEU A 356 -21.54 10.76 -6.47
N ILE A 357 -20.59 11.33 -5.72
CA ILE A 357 -20.00 12.61 -6.10
C ILE A 357 -19.08 12.31 -7.30
N ASP A 358 -19.41 12.88 -8.47
CA ASP A 358 -18.72 12.72 -9.75
C ASP A 358 -18.55 11.28 -10.26
N GLY A 359 -19.35 10.33 -9.74
CA GLY A 359 -19.20 8.90 -10.04
C GLY A 359 -17.99 8.24 -9.37
N LYS A 360 -17.32 8.96 -8.45
CA LYS A 360 -16.01 8.59 -7.90
C LYS A 360 -15.94 8.59 -6.39
N ILE A 361 -16.94 9.07 -5.65
CA ILE A 361 -16.97 8.94 -4.20
C ILE A 361 -18.31 8.35 -3.80
N THR A 362 -18.32 7.28 -3.00
CA THR A 362 -19.56 6.71 -2.44
C THR A 362 -19.70 7.12 -0.97
N ASN A 363 -20.68 7.97 -0.67
CA ASN A 363 -21.00 8.39 0.70
C ASN A 363 -22.36 7.86 1.15
N ILE A 364 -22.43 7.15 2.28
CA ILE A 364 -23.70 6.81 2.91
C ILE A 364 -23.99 7.80 4.03
N ASN A 365 -25.01 8.63 3.83
CA ASN A 365 -25.40 9.69 4.76
C ASN A 365 -26.65 9.33 5.56
N LEU A 366 -26.58 9.49 6.88
CA LEU A 366 -27.70 9.33 7.79
C LEU A 366 -28.50 10.62 7.96
N ASN A 367 -29.82 10.49 7.96
CA ASN A 367 -30.73 11.58 8.26
C ASN A 367 -30.88 11.76 9.77
N PHE A 368 -29.92 12.42 10.39
CA PHE A 368 -30.06 12.88 11.77
C PHE A 368 -30.86 14.19 11.88
N LYS A 369 -31.11 14.88 10.76
CA LYS A 369 -31.78 16.19 10.75
C LYS A 369 -33.28 16.04 10.90
N SER A 370 -33.81 16.46 12.05
CA SER A 370 -35.22 16.88 12.11
C SER A 370 -35.43 18.03 11.12
N LYS A 371 -36.42 17.93 10.21
CA LYS A 371 -36.71 18.92 9.15
C LYS A 371 -36.97 20.36 9.64
N LEU A 372 -36.98 20.63 10.95
CA LEU A 372 -37.39 21.91 11.52
C LEU A 372 -36.29 22.69 12.26
N PHE A 373 -35.06 22.16 12.41
CA PHE A 373 -34.03 22.84 13.22
C PHE A 373 -33.51 24.16 12.59
N LEU A 374 -33.81 24.43 11.32
CA LEU A 374 -33.36 25.64 10.62
C LEU A 374 -34.23 26.88 10.82
N LEU A 375 -35.39 26.79 11.51
CA LEU A 375 -36.28 27.95 11.69
C LEU A 375 -36.48 28.43 13.15
N LEU A 376 -35.91 27.74 14.14
CA LEU A 376 -36.31 27.87 15.55
C LEU A 376 -35.30 28.56 16.47
N VAL A 377 -34.47 29.46 15.93
CA VAL A 377 -33.70 30.42 16.75
C VAL A 377 -34.54 31.65 17.14
N CYS A 378 -35.81 31.78 16.69
CA CYS A 378 -36.58 33.02 16.92
C CYS A 378 -37.99 32.92 17.52
N VAL A 379 -38.62 31.76 17.75
CA VAL A 379 -39.99 31.74 18.31
C VAL A 379 -40.17 30.68 19.40
N ARG A 380 -40.49 31.16 20.60
CA ARG A 380 -40.62 30.44 21.89
C ARG A 380 -41.87 29.56 22.02
N TYR A 381 -42.48 29.12 20.92
CA TYR A 381 -43.68 28.27 20.95
C TYR A 381 -43.38 26.86 20.45
N LEU A 382 -43.33 25.94 21.41
CA LEU A 382 -43.31 24.49 21.25
C LEU A 382 -44.34 24.04 20.22
N THR A 383 -43.86 23.62 19.04
CA THR A 383 -44.63 22.76 18.15
C THR A 383 -43.81 21.49 17.98
N TYR A 384 -44.39 20.36 18.40
CA TYR A 384 -43.83 19.01 18.46
C TYR A 384 -42.87 18.71 17.28
N LEU A 385 -41.55 18.75 17.54
CA LEU A 385 -40.53 18.36 16.58
C LEU A 385 -40.41 16.83 16.56
N PHE A 386 -40.62 16.23 15.40
CA PHE A 386 -40.26 14.83 15.18
C PHE A 386 -38.77 14.75 14.81
N PRO A 387 -37.92 14.06 15.59
CA PRO A 387 -36.55 13.76 15.19
C PRO A 387 -36.59 12.78 14.00
N ALA A 388 -35.70 12.97 13.02
CA ALA A 388 -35.57 12.04 11.90
C ALA A 388 -35.03 10.67 12.35
N ALA A 389 -34.27 10.64 13.45
CA ALA A 389 -33.91 9.44 14.16
C ALA A 389 -34.94 9.10 15.23
N ARG A 390 -35.42 7.86 15.25
CA ARG A 390 -36.53 7.41 16.09
C ARG A 390 -36.01 6.41 17.12
N TYR A 391 -36.16 6.72 18.40
CA TYR A 391 -35.76 5.81 19.47
C TYR A 391 -36.57 4.50 19.42
N SER A 392 -35.88 3.37 19.56
CA SER A 392 -36.51 2.04 19.65
C SER A 392 -36.22 1.41 21.00
N GLU A 393 -37.23 1.38 21.87
CA GLU A 393 -37.14 0.71 23.17
C GLU A 393 -36.88 -0.79 23.01
N LEU A 394 -37.56 -1.45 22.05
CA LEU A 394 -37.43 -2.89 21.79
C LEU A 394 -36.03 -3.34 21.35
N LEU A 395 -35.23 -2.44 20.78
CA LEU A 395 -33.85 -2.71 20.35
C LEU A 395 -32.80 -2.18 21.31
N SER A 396 -33.22 -1.41 22.30
CA SER A 396 -32.33 -0.86 23.30
C SER A 396 -32.17 -1.86 24.43
N ILE A 397 -30.98 -1.94 25.00
CA ILE A 397 -30.67 -2.86 26.09
C ILE A 397 -30.21 -1.99 27.26
N PHE A 398 -30.87 -2.11 28.40
CA PHE A 398 -30.51 -1.42 29.63
C PHE A 398 -30.35 -2.44 30.75
N ASP A 399 -29.60 -2.05 31.77
CA ASP A 399 -29.45 -2.84 32.98
C ASP A 399 -30.80 -2.90 33.72
N ASP A 400 -31.34 -4.11 33.91
CA ASP A 400 -32.59 -4.37 34.61
C ASP A 400 -32.39 -4.74 36.09
N THR A 401 -31.14 -4.85 36.54
CA THR A 401 -30.78 -5.32 37.89
C THR A 401 -30.79 -4.22 38.95
N TYR A 402 -30.92 -2.95 38.54
CA TYR A 402 -30.86 -1.80 39.44
C TYR A 402 -32.11 -1.70 40.33
N HIS A 403 -31.90 -1.54 41.64
CA HIS A 403 -32.97 -1.65 42.65
C HIS A 403 -33.99 -0.50 42.65
N ASP A 404 -33.59 0.70 42.25
CA ASP A 404 -34.48 1.86 42.16
C ASP A 404 -34.97 2.03 40.72
N HIS A 405 -36.08 1.35 40.40
CA HIS A 405 -36.67 1.34 39.06
C HIS A 405 -37.16 2.73 38.60
N GLU A 406 -37.59 3.60 39.52
CA GLU A 406 -38.06 4.94 39.18
C GLU A 406 -36.88 5.82 38.72
N LEU A 407 -35.78 5.76 39.48
CA LEU A 407 -34.55 6.46 39.14
C LEU A 407 -33.89 5.89 37.87
N LEU A 408 -33.89 4.57 37.69
CA LEU A 408 -33.41 3.93 36.46
C LEU A 408 -34.22 4.40 35.24
N HIS A 409 -35.56 4.37 35.32
CA HIS A 409 -36.43 4.82 34.23
C HIS A 409 -36.16 6.30 33.89
N ARG A 410 -35.90 7.13 34.91
CA ARG A 410 -35.50 8.53 34.73
C ARG A 410 -34.16 8.65 34.00
N PHE A 411 -33.15 7.86 34.36
CA PHE A 411 -31.86 7.83 33.65
C PHE A 411 -31.98 7.37 32.21
N ILE A 412 -32.74 6.30 31.96
CA ILE A 412 -33.04 5.81 30.60
C ILE A 412 -33.72 6.92 29.80
N THR A 413 -34.73 7.58 30.36
CA THR A 413 -35.44 8.69 29.71
C THR A 413 -34.49 9.85 29.40
N ALA A 414 -33.64 10.25 30.35
CA ALA A 414 -32.68 11.34 30.18
C ALA A 414 -31.68 11.05 29.04
N VAL A 415 -31.07 9.87 29.02
CA VAL A 415 -30.09 9.47 28.00
C VAL A 415 -30.73 9.33 26.63
N THR A 416 -31.86 8.64 26.54
CA THR A 416 -32.54 8.40 25.26
C THR A 416 -33.03 9.71 24.63
N ARG A 417 -33.58 10.63 25.44
CA ARG A 417 -33.94 11.98 24.98
C ARG A 417 -32.72 12.79 24.58
N TYR A 418 -31.67 12.80 25.40
CA TYR A 418 -30.44 13.52 25.07
C TYR A 418 -29.84 13.05 23.74
N ILE A 419 -29.69 11.73 23.58
CA ILE A 419 -29.13 11.13 22.38
C ILE A 419 -30.00 11.49 21.17
N SER A 420 -31.31 11.26 21.23
CA SER A 420 -32.22 11.47 20.10
C SER A 420 -32.43 12.94 19.70
N THR A 421 -32.10 13.91 20.56
CA THR A 421 -32.40 15.34 20.31
C THR A 421 -31.16 16.24 20.21
N HIS A 422 -30.15 16.02 21.04
CA HIS A 422 -28.98 16.91 21.16
C HIS A 422 -27.71 16.26 20.64
N TYR A 423 -27.43 15.03 21.06
CA TYR A 423 -26.18 14.36 20.70
C TYR A 423 -26.04 14.13 19.19
N LEU A 424 -27.14 13.78 18.50
CA LEU A 424 -27.12 13.64 17.04
C LEU A 424 -26.75 14.94 16.31
N VAL A 425 -27.07 16.12 16.87
CA VAL A 425 -26.66 17.41 16.30
C VAL A 425 -25.14 17.57 16.40
N ILE A 426 -24.55 17.16 17.51
CA ILE A 426 -23.09 17.14 17.69
C ILE A 426 -22.45 16.22 16.66
N LEU A 427 -23.01 15.03 16.44
CA LEU A 427 -22.52 14.10 15.40
C LEU A 427 -22.63 14.68 14.00
N ILE A 428 -23.72 15.39 13.65
CA ILE A 428 -23.83 16.08 12.36
C ILE A 428 -22.74 17.14 12.22
N ASN A 429 -22.55 17.99 13.24
CA ASN A 429 -21.59 19.09 13.19
C ASN A 429 -20.15 18.57 13.06
N ALA A 430 -19.86 17.41 13.65
CA ALA A 430 -18.58 16.74 13.52
C ALA A 430 -18.45 15.87 12.25
N GLY A 431 -19.48 15.78 11.40
CA GLY A 431 -19.47 15.02 10.15
C GLY A 431 -19.73 13.52 10.30
N PHE A 432 -20.10 13.03 11.48
CA PHE A 432 -20.34 11.62 11.79
C PHE A 432 -21.72 11.11 11.39
N ASN A 433 -22.51 11.92 10.69
CA ASN A 433 -23.66 11.43 9.94
C ASN A 433 -23.25 10.69 8.65
N VAL A 434 -21.97 10.77 8.23
CA VAL A 434 -21.41 9.96 7.15
C VAL A 434 -20.92 8.64 7.74
N ILE A 435 -21.63 7.54 7.48
CA ILE A 435 -21.28 6.22 8.05
C ILE A 435 -20.43 5.35 7.14
N HIS A 436 -20.19 5.81 5.91
CA HIS A 436 -19.25 5.21 4.99
C HIS A 436 -18.80 6.28 4.00
N HIS A 437 -17.50 6.38 3.79
CA HIS A 437 -16.88 7.25 2.79
C HIS A 437 -15.83 6.43 2.03
N HIS A 438 -15.97 6.35 0.72
CA HIS A 438 -15.01 5.69 -0.14
C HIS A 438 -14.72 6.55 -1.36
N ASP A 439 -13.48 7.00 -1.50
CA ASP A 439 -12.97 7.78 -2.62
C ASP A 439 -12.28 6.84 -3.62
N HIS A 440 -12.78 6.79 -4.86
CA HIS A 440 -12.26 5.98 -5.96
C HIS A 440 -11.08 6.66 -6.71
N GLU A 441 -10.82 7.97 -6.51
CA GLU A 441 -9.70 8.70 -7.15
C GLU A 441 -8.43 8.70 -6.32
N ILE A 442 -8.59 8.85 -5.01
CA ILE A 442 -7.49 8.58 -4.12
C ILE A 442 -7.28 7.08 -4.20
N ILE A 443 -6.35 6.68 -5.07
CA ILE A 443 -5.65 5.41 -4.99
C ILE A 443 -4.78 5.44 -3.71
N ILE A 444 -5.40 5.70 -2.55
CA ILE A 444 -5.23 4.79 -1.43
C ILE A 444 -5.93 3.54 -1.97
N VAL A 445 -5.20 2.71 -2.73
CA VAL A 445 -5.66 1.33 -2.96
C VAL A 445 -6.09 0.87 -1.59
N GLU A 446 -7.39 0.58 -1.42
CA GLU A 446 -8.01 0.12 -0.18
C GLU A 446 -6.93 -0.55 0.65
N HIS A 447 -6.45 0.10 1.75
CA HIS A 447 -5.35 -0.39 2.59
C HIS A 447 -5.41 -1.91 2.58
N GLY A 448 -4.54 -2.53 1.76
CA GLY A 448 -4.85 -3.80 1.07
C GLY A 448 -5.82 -4.59 1.90
N HIS A 449 -7.12 -4.59 1.52
CA HIS A 449 -8.20 -5.18 2.33
C HIS A 449 -7.61 -6.32 3.12
N ILE A 450 -7.48 -6.13 4.43
CA ILE A 450 -7.36 -7.24 5.36
C ILE A 450 -8.75 -7.85 5.41
N THR A 451 -9.29 -8.24 4.23
CA THR A 451 -10.40 -9.17 4.14
C THR A 451 -9.89 -10.38 4.88
N LYS A 452 -10.44 -10.64 6.07
CA LYS A 452 -10.28 -11.91 6.78
C LYS A 452 -10.32 -13.01 5.71
N PRO A 453 -9.19 -13.64 5.34
CA PRO A 453 -9.31 -14.90 4.65
C PRO A 453 -9.88 -15.80 5.74
N ALA A 454 -11.08 -16.34 5.51
CA ALA A 454 -11.77 -17.26 6.42
C ALA A 454 -10.95 -18.54 6.72
N THR A 455 -9.76 -18.66 6.12
CA THR A 455 -8.70 -19.58 6.47
C THR A 455 -7.43 -18.78 6.65
N ALA A 456 -6.90 -18.79 7.86
CA ALA A 456 -5.60 -18.24 8.25
C ALA A 456 -4.46 -18.89 7.43
N VAL A 457 -4.30 -18.46 6.20
CA VAL A 457 -3.01 -18.55 5.52
C VAL A 457 -2.21 -17.41 6.10
N ILE A 458 -1.13 -17.80 6.76
CA ILE A 458 0.01 -16.95 7.13
C ILE A 458 0.20 -15.92 6.02
N TRP A 459 0.61 -14.69 6.34
CA TRP A 459 1.08 -13.71 5.34
C TRP A 459 2.36 -14.19 4.60
N GLU A 460 2.51 -15.51 4.41
CA GLU A 460 3.31 -16.10 3.38
C GLU A 460 3.00 -15.34 2.12
N GLU A 461 4.08 -14.85 1.51
CA GLU A 461 4.14 -14.43 0.13
C GLU A 461 3.43 -15.50 -0.69
N THR A 462 2.10 -15.41 -0.84
CA THR A 462 1.42 -16.06 -1.95
C THR A 462 1.94 -15.29 -3.14
N THR A 463 3.09 -15.76 -3.59
CA THR A 463 3.61 -15.65 -4.93
C THR A 463 2.63 -16.32 -5.90
N GLU A 464 1.32 -16.11 -5.75
CA GLU A 464 0.48 -15.92 -6.93
C GLU A 464 0.95 -14.58 -7.50
N GLU A 465 2.10 -14.67 -8.16
CA GLU A 465 2.71 -13.64 -8.96
C GLU A 465 1.68 -13.21 -9.98
N VAL A 466 0.86 -12.23 -9.61
CA VAL A 466 0.15 -11.43 -10.59
C VAL A 466 1.26 -10.86 -11.44
N ALA A 467 1.42 -11.40 -12.65
CA ALA A 467 2.39 -10.94 -13.62
C ALA A 467 2.02 -9.49 -13.97
N LEU A 468 2.54 -8.54 -13.19
CA LEU A 468 2.42 -7.10 -13.40
C LEU A 468 3.23 -6.65 -14.63
N TYR A 469 3.85 -7.59 -15.36
CA TYR A 469 4.74 -7.33 -16.48
C TYR A 469 4.47 -8.27 -17.66
N CYS A 470 4.79 -7.77 -18.84
CA CYS A 470 4.75 -8.44 -20.13
C CYS A 470 5.95 -7.88 -20.89
N GLU A 471 6.70 -8.78 -21.48
CA GLU A 471 7.92 -8.44 -22.21
C GLU A 471 7.60 -8.18 -23.69
N CYS A 472 6.36 -7.81 -23.99
CA CYS A 472 5.87 -7.68 -25.34
C CYS A 472 6.61 -6.52 -26.04
N GLU A 473 7.22 -6.80 -27.18
CA GLU A 473 8.04 -5.81 -27.90
C GLU A 473 7.24 -4.57 -28.33
N ASN A 474 5.92 -4.66 -28.44
CA ASN A 474 5.08 -3.56 -28.91
C ASN A 474 3.85 -3.36 -28.02
N SER A 475 3.76 -2.20 -27.37
CA SER A 475 2.64 -1.82 -26.49
C SER A 475 1.31 -1.79 -27.23
N SER A 476 1.33 -1.47 -28.53
CA SER A 476 0.13 -1.43 -29.40
C SER A 476 -0.45 -2.82 -29.76
N VAL A 477 0.28 -3.91 -29.50
CA VAL A 477 -0.14 -5.29 -29.87
C VAL A 477 -0.30 -6.18 -28.62
N CYS A 478 0.00 -5.67 -27.43
CA CYS A 478 -0.11 -6.43 -26.20
C CYS A 478 -1.58 -6.66 -25.80
N ILE A 479 -2.06 -7.91 -25.90
CA ILE A 479 -3.41 -8.32 -25.48
C ILE A 479 -3.56 -8.57 -23.96
N HIS A 480 -2.47 -8.49 -23.19
CA HIS A 480 -2.49 -8.70 -21.74
C HIS A 480 -2.99 -7.42 -21.03
N GLN A 481 -4.30 -7.31 -20.79
CA GLN A 481 -4.88 -6.26 -19.96
C GLN A 481 -5.28 -6.84 -18.59
N HIS A 482 -4.63 -6.37 -17.51
CA HIS A 482 -5.10 -6.63 -16.15
C HIS A 482 -6.28 -5.68 -15.83
N PRO A 483 -7.45 -6.19 -15.44
CA PRO A 483 -8.69 -5.41 -15.35
C PRO A 483 -8.70 -4.30 -14.28
N ARG A 484 -7.79 -4.33 -13.28
CA ARG A 484 -7.74 -3.32 -12.19
C ARG A 484 -6.63 -2.28 -12.26
N PHE A 485 -5.47 -2.59 -12.84
CA PHE A 485 -4.27 -1.73 -12.72
C PHE A 485 -3.68 -1.29 -14.06
N GLY A 486 -4.22 -1.78 -15.18
CA GLY A 486 -3.57 -1.64 -16.48
C GLY A 486 -2.24 -2.39 -16.54
N PHE A 487 -1.60 -2.35 -17.70
CA PHE A 487 -0.27 -2.90 -17.91
C PHE A 487 0.79 -1.81 -17.67
N ILE A 488 1.92 -2.14 -17.03
CA ILE A 488 3.06 -1.21 -16.94
C ILE A 488 3.82 -1.27 -18.27
N PRO A 489 3.83 -0.22 -19.13
CA PRO A 489 4.45 -0.27 -20.45
C PRO A 489 5.98 -0.17 -20.34
N TRP A 490 6.59 -1.27 -19.91
CA TRP A 490 8.01 -1.31 -19.52
C TRP A 490 8.98 -0.83 -20.60
N ARG A 491 8.70 -1.09 -21.88
CA ARG A 491 9.51 -0.58 -22.98
C ARG A 491 9.46 0.95 -23.10
N GLU A 492 8.27 1.53 -22.98
CA GLU A 492 8.10 2.99 -23.01
C GLU A 492 8.80 3.62 -21.80
N LEU A 493 8.79 2.95 -20.65
CA LEU A 493 9.54 3.38 -19.46
C LEU A 493 11.05 3.28 -19.65
N PHE A 494 11.55 2.25 -20.35
CA PHE A 494 12.96 2.19 -20.75
C PHE A 494 13.33 3.36 -21.66
N ASP A 495 12.56 3.62 -22.71
CA ASP A 495 12.87 4.70 -23.66
C ASP A 495 12.77 6.08 -22.98
N TYR A 496 11.75 6.29 -22.14
CA TYR A 496 11.59 7.49 -21.32
C TYR A 496 12.73 7.66 -20.30
N ARG A 497 13.23 6.56 -19.72
CA ARG A 497 14.37 6.56 -18.80
C ARG A 497 15.66 7.04 -19.47
N PHE A 498 16.02 6.52 -20.63
CA PHE A 498 17.28 6.90 -21.31
C PHE A 498 17.27 8.32 -21.86
N THR A 499 16.08 8.86 -22.12
CA THR A 499 15.90 10.24 -22.58
C THR A 499 15.75 11.23 -21.40
N GLY A 500 15.09 10.81 -20.31
CA GLY A 500 14.71 11.64 -19.18
C GLY A 500 15.65 11.62 -17.96
N THR A 501 16.35 10.51 -17.69
CA THR A 501 17.27 10.41 -16.54
C THR A 501 18.54 11.21 -16.83
N ARG A 502 18.80 12.23 -16.02
CA ARG A 502 19.98 13.10 -16.12
C ARG A 502 20.51 13.37 -14.72
N THR A 503 21.80 13.68 -14.63
CA THR A 503 22.42 14.06 -13.36
C THR A 503 22.08 15.47 -12.88
N PHE A 504 21.51 16.34 -13.73
CA PHE A 504 21.13 17.72 -13.38
C PHE A 504 22.25 18.54 -12.69
N GLY A 505 23.50 18.30 -13.10
CA GLY A 505 24.68 18.98 -12.55
C GLY A 505 25.29 18.33 -11.31
N TRP A 506 24.72 17.24 -10.80
CA TRP A 506 25.36 16.39 -9.79
C TRP A 506 26.42 15.50 -10.43
N ASP A 507 27.50 15.20 -9.70
CA ASP A 507 28.59 14.39 -10.23
C ASP A 507 28.31 12.89 -10.14
N ILE A 508 27.73 12.49 -9.01
CA ILE A 508 27.36 11.12 -8.72
C ILE A 508 26.01 11.07 -8.04
N ILE A 509 25.16 10.15 -8.47
CA ILE A 509 23.86 9.88 -7.85
C ILE A 509 23.80 8.40 -7.52
N THR A 510 23.54 8.07 -6.25
CA THR A 510 23.33 6.69 -5.82
C THR A 510 21.92 6.55 -5.29
N GLY A 511 21.09 5.78 -5.97
CA GLY A 511 19.74 5.43 -5.55
C GLY A 511 19.70 4.07 -4.88
N ILE A 512 18.82 3.95 -3.89
CA ILE A 512 18.53 2.70 -3.20
C ILE A 512 17.03 2.51 -3.15
N THR A 513 16.55 1.32 -3.47
CA THR A 513 15.13 1.03 -3.49
C THR A 513 14.57 0.77 -2.09
N GLN A 514 13.29 1.05 -1.88
CA GLN A 514 12.55 0.66 -0.68
C GLN A 514 12.59 -0.86 -0.49
N GLY A 515 12.55 -1.63 -1.58
CA GLY A 515 12.72 -3.08 -1.55
C GLY A 515 14.08 -3.49 -0.96
N SER A 516 15.16 -2.78 -1.32
CA SER A 516 16.48 -2.97 -0.70
C SER A 516 16.43 -2.76 0.82
N ILE A 517 15.77 -1.70 1.31
CA ILE A 517 15.59 -1.46 2.75
C ILE A 517 14.78 -2.59 3.41
N ASN A 518 13.70 -3.04 2.78
CA ASN A 518 12.88 -4.12 3.34
C ASN A 518 13.62 -5.47 3.40
N GLU A 519 14.43 -5.77 2.38
CA GLU A 519 15.30 -6.95 2.37
C GLU A 519 16.36 -6.89 3.49
N PHE A 520 16.73 -5.68 3.95
CA PHE A 520 17.70 -5.50 5.03
C PHE A 520 17.10 -6.00 6.34
N TYR A 521 15.92 -5.48 6.68
CA TYR A 521 15.19 -5.90 7.86
C TYR A 521 14.79 -7.37 7.79
N LYS A 522 14.42 -7.89 6.61
CA LYS A 522 14.12 -9.33 6.43
C LYS A 522 15.30 -10.22 6.81
N ARG A 523 16.51 -9.88 6.36
CA ARG A 523 17.71 -10.67 6.66
C ARG A 523 18.18 -10.54 8.10
N TRP A 524 18.09 -9.33 8.67
CA TRP A 524 18.35 -9.14 10.09
C TRP A 524 17.39 -9.94 10.96
N TRP A 525 16.11 -9.93 10.61
CA TRP A 525 15.11 -10.75 11.27
C TRP A 525 15.41 -12.26 11.13
N GLN A 526 15.80 -12.74 9.95
CA GLN A 526 16.21 -14.14 9.74
C GLN A 526 17.43 -14.52 10.60
N PHE A 527 18.39 -13.60 10.70
CA PHE A 527 19.55 -13.77 11.57
C PHE A 527 19.11 -13.85 13.04
N ALA A 528 18.32 -12.90 13.52
CA ALA A 528 17.78 -12.89 14.88
C ALA A 528 16.98 -14.17 15.19
N ALA A 529 16.13 -14.62 14.28
CA ALA A 529 15.39 -15.87 14.42
C ALA A 529 16.31 -17.10 14.52
N THR A 530 17.41 -17.11 13.78
CA THR A 530 18.44 -18.17 13.88
C THR A 530 19.14 -18.13 15.23
N VAL A 531 19.44 -16.94 15.77
CA VAL A 531 20.06 -16.78 17.09
C VAL A 531 19.09 -17.25 18.19
N VAL A 532 17.84 -16.80 18.18
CA VAL A 532 16.80 -17.22 19.12
C VAL A 532 16.63 -18.74 19.13
N GLY A 533 16.56 -19.37 17.95
CA GLY A 533 16.44 -20.83 17.83
C GLY A 533 17.67 -21.62 18.30
N ARG A 534 18.83 -20.98 18.46
CA ARG A 534 20.09 -21.59 18.94
C ARG A 534 20.37 -21.31 20.42
N LEU A 535 19.58 -20.49 21.11
CA LEU A 535 19.79 -20.21 22.53
C LEU A 535 19.67 -21.52 23.36
N PRO A 536 20.58 -21.77 24.31
CA PRO A 536 20.49 -22.92 25.20
C PRO A 536 19.15 -22.94 25.95
N LYS A 537 18.61 -24.13 26.19
CA LYS A 537 17.39 -24.28 27.01
C LYS A 537 17.56 -23.59 28.37
N GLY A 538 16.70 -22.63 28.66
CA GLY A 538 16.73 -21.85 29.90
C GLY A 538 17.49 -20.52 29.81
N ARG A 539 18.15 -20.22 28.68
CA ARG A 539 18.66 -18.87 28.38
C ARG A 539 17.55 -18.08 27.69
N ASN A 540 17.27 -16.89 28.17
CA ASN A 540 16.27 -16.02 27.57
C ASN A 540 16.93 -14.98 26.65
N THR A 541 16.13 -14.38 25.77
CA THR A 541 16.56 -13.32 24.84
C THR A 541 17.01 -12.04 25.55
N TRP A 542 16.78 -11.94 26.86
CA TRP A 542 17.07 -10.77 27.70
C TRP A 542 18.14 -10.99 28.78
N ASP A 543 18.83 -12.13 28.78
CA ASP A 543 19.80 -12.44 29.84
C ASP A 543 21.03 -11.49 29.82
N ASP A 544 21.40 -10.95 28.65
CA ASP A 544 22.48 -9.98 28.47
C ASP A 544 22.23 -9.04 27.27
N LEU A 545 22.89 -7.89 27.29
CA LEU A 545 22.69 -6.81 26.31
C LEU A 545 23.04 -7.23 24.87
N GLU A 546 24.09 -8.04 24.71
CA GLU A 546 24.50 -8.53 23.39
C GLU A 546 23.45 -9.47 22.78
N THR A 547 22.90 -10.38 23.59
CA THR A 547 21.80 -11.26 23.19
C THR A 547 20.55 -10.45 22.86
N ILE A 548 20.24 -9.40 23.62
CA ILE A 548 19.13 -8.49 23.32
C ILE A 548 19.34 -7.86 21.94
N HIS A 549 20.52 -7.30 21.66
CA HIS A 549 20.79 -6.65 20.38
C HIS A 549 20.67 -7.63 19.21
N HIS A 550 21.12 -8.87 19.36
CA HIS A 550 21.01 -9.88 18.31
C HIS A 550 19.60 -10.44 18.12
N CYS A 551 18.77 -10.46 19.16
CA CYS A 551 17.42 -11.04 19.11
C CYS A 551 16.31 -10.02 18.85
N CYS A 552 16.53 -8.73 19.16
CA CYS A 552 15.47 -7.71 19.21
C CYS A 552 14.65 -7.53 17.92
N ALA A 553 15.21 -7.85 16.74
CA ALA A 553 14.48 -7.82 15.49
C ALA A 553 13.40 -8.92 15.39
N ARG A 554 13.58 -10.05 16.09
CA ARG A 554 12.64 -11.19 16.12
C ARG A 554 11.82 -11.24 17.41
N GLU A 555 12.45 -11.01 18.55
CA GLU A 555 11.82 -11.16 19.86
C GLU A 555 12.36 -10.09 20.80
N TRP A 556 11.46 -9.47 21.56
CA TRP A 556 11.82 -8.50 22.59
C TRP A 556 11.00 -8.69 23.85
N THR A 557 11.69 -8.63 24.99
CA THR A 557 11.09 -8.57 26.31
C THR A 557 11.53 -7.30 27.02
N GLY A 558 10.57 -6.46 27.38
CA GLY A 558 10.80 -5.24 28.14
C GLY A 558 10.58 -5.45 29.64
N PHE A 559 11.45 -4.83 30.45
CA PHE A 559 11.43 -4.92 31.91
C PHE A 559 11.31 -3.55 32.55
N VAL A 560 10.61 -3.49 33.67
CA VAL A 560 10.66 -2.34 34.58
C VAL A 560 11.15 -2.82 35.94
N SER A 561 12.20 -2.19 36.46
CA SER A 561 12.66 -2.43 37.82
C SER A 561 11.74 -1.72 38.80
N THR A 562 10.89 -2.46 39.49
CA THR A 562 10.08 -1.96 40.62
C THR A 562 10.75 -2.37 41.93
N GLY A 563 11.91 -1.79 42.22
CA GLY A 563 12.63 -2.02 43.48
C GLY A 563 13.33 -3.39 43.53
N GLU A 564 12.67 -4.40 44.11
CA GLU A 564 13.28 -5.71 44.45
C GLU A 564 13.06 -6.82 43.40
N LEU A 565 12.11 -6.64 42.47
CA LEU A 565 11.82 -7.62 41.42
C LEU A 565 11.78 -6.94 40.04
N SER A 566 12.43 -7.55 39.06
CA SER A 566 12.30 -7.19 37.64
C SER A 566 11.13 -7.97 37.06
N GLU A 567 10.08 -7.28 36.65
CA GLU A 567 8.91 -7.90 36.04
C GLU A 567 8.84 -7.58 34.54
N ASN A 568 8.45 -8.57 33.75
CA ASN A 568 8.23 -8.42 32.31
C ASN A 568 6.98 -7.57 32.12
N VAL A 569 7.14 -6.38 31.54
CA VAL A 569 6.01 -5.49 31.21
C VAL A 569 5.48 -5.73 29.80
N ILE A 570 6.31 -6.32 28.94
CA ILE A 570 5.97 -6.66 27.56
C ILE A 570 6.85 -7.82 27.09
N THR A 571 6.26 -8.76 26.37
CA THR A 571 6.94 -9.77 25.57
C THR A 571 6.31 -9.72 24.19
N ALA A 572 7.10 -9.71 23.12
CA ALA A 572 6.57 -9.72 21.77
C ALA A 572 7.52 -10.45 20.82
N THR A 573 6.95 -11.28 19.95
CA THR A 573 7.60 -11.81 18.76
C THR A 573 7.12 -11.03 17.55
N PHE A 574 8.05 -10.72 16.63
CA PHE A 574 7.80 -9.90 15.47
C PHE A 574 8.05 -10.69 14.18
N GLN A 575 7.37 -10.30 13.10
CA GLN A 575 7.84 -10.57 11.74
C GLN A 575 8.90 -9.53 11.36
N ALA A 576 9.53 -9.73 10.20
CA ALA A 576 10.47 -8.77 9.64
C ALA A 576 9.82 -7.37 9.51
N PRO A 577 10.43 -6.33 10.12
CA PRO A 577 9.96 -4.96 9.96
C PRO A 577 9.94 -4.53 8.49
N ARG A 578 9.03 -3.60 8.16
CA ARG A 578 8.94 -3.02 6.80
C ARG A 578 8.99 -1.50 6.85
N VAL A 579 9.55 -0.91 5.82
CA VAL A 579 9.68 0.52 5.60
C VAL A 579 8.93 0.89 4.32
N GLN A 580 8.08 1.90 4.42
CA GLN A 580 7.43 2.59 3.31
C GLN A 580 7.98 3.99 3.20
N LEU A 581 8.53 4.35 2.05
CA LEU A 581 8.99 5.71 1.78
C LEU A 581 7.80 6.64 1.59
N SER A 582 7.84 7.82 2.20
CA SER A 582 6.86 8.87 1.90
C SER A 582 7.21 9.55 0.58
N ASN A 583 6.26 9.52 -0.35
CA ASN A 583 6.39 10.08 -1.69
C ASN A 583 5.78 11.48 -1.76
N ARG A 584 6.00 12.32 -0.75
CA ARG A 584 5.64 13.75 -0.80
C ARG A 584 6.89 14.58 -1.12
N PRO A 585 6.79 15.66 -1.92
CA PRO A 585 7.97 16.46 -2.27
C PRO A 585 8.61 17.03 -1.01
N GLY A 586 9.90 16.74 -0.81
CA GLY A 586 10.64 17.18 0.39
C GLY A 586 10.33 16.39 1.66
N ALA A 587 9.58 15.28 1.58
CA ALA A 587 9.39 14.39 2.71
C ALA A 587 10.74 13.84 3.19
N ASN A 588 10.97 13.96 4.49
CA ASN A 588 12.08 13.33 5.18
C ASN A 588 11.60 12.25 6.15
N THR A 589 10.39 11.71 5.95
CA THR A 589 9.80 10.68 6.81
C THR A 589 9.54 9.39 6.05
N VAL A 590 9.48 8.29 6.80
CA VAL A 590 9.06 6.97 6.33
C VAL A 590 8.02 6.41 7.28
N ILE A 591 7.19 5.47 6.81
CA ILE A 591 6.37 4.65 7.70
C ILE A 591 7.14 3.37 7.99
N PHE A 592 7.49 3.18 9.26
CA PHE A 592 8.09 1.97 9.82
C PHE A 592 6.97 1.09 10.38
N TYR A 593 6.78 -0.08 9.77
CA TYR A 593 5.79 -1.07 10.18
C TYR A 593 6.44 -2.15 11.04
N LEU A 594 5.84 -2.36 12.21
CA LEU A 594 6.17 -3.42 13.14
C LEU A 594 5.00 -4.41 13.18
N VAL A 595 5.24 -5.64 12.72
CA VAL A 595 4.22 -6.69 12.69
C VAL A 595 4.48 -7.64 13.85
N VAL A 596 3.59 -7.65 14.83
CA VAL A 596 3.60 -8.52 16.00
C VAL A 596 2.94 -9.84 15.63
N GLU A 597 3.65 -10.96 15.77
CA GLU A 597 3.06 -12.29 15.62
C GLU A 597 2.23 -12.61 16.86
N GLU A 598 2.87 -12.62 18.03
CA GLU A 598 2.25 -12.87 19.32
C GLU A 598 3.02 -12.18 20.44
N GLY A 599 2.39 -12.00 21.60
CA GLY A 599 3.03 -11.37 22.74
C GLY A 599 2.10 -11.20 23.93
N THR A 600 2.65 -10.67 25.02
CA THR A 600 1.90 -10.22 26.18
C THR A 600 2.27 -8.78 26.51
N VAL A 601 1.30 -7.96 26.90
CA VAL A 601 1.52 -6.57 27.30
C VAL A 601 0.80 -6.27 28.60
N ARG A 602 1.50 -5.64 29.54
CA ARG A 602 0.87 -5.10 30.76
C ARG A 602 0.36 -3.68 30.51
N LEU A 603 -0.82 -3.40 31.04
CA LEU A 603 -1.47 -2.11 30.94
C LEU A 603 -0.65 -1.02 31.62
N VAL A 604 -0.55 0.11 30.95
CA VAL A 604 0.12 1.32 31.43
C VAL A 604 -0.92 2.26 31.99
N GLU A 605 -0.71 2.71 33.23
CA GLU A 605 -1.49 3.76 33.87
C GLU A 605 -0.53 4.85 34.34
N ARG A 606 -0.69 6.08 33.81
CA ARG A 606 0.16 7.25 34.12
C ARG A 606 1.67 6.98 33.91
N GLY A 607 2.00 6.34 32.79
CA GLY A 607 3.39 6.02 32.41
C GLY A 607 4.05 4.91 33.23
N LYS A 608 3.29 4.20 34.10
CA LYS A 608 3.79 3.06 34.88
C LYS A 608 2.96 1.81 34.58
N PRO A 609 3.57 0.61 34.64
CA PRO A 609 2.81 -0.63 34.54
C PRO A 609 1.85 -0.72 35.74
N ARG A 610 0.62 -1.19 35.48
CA ARG A 610 -0.39 -1.40 36.51
C ARG A 610 0.04 -2.56 37.42
N VAL A 611 0.10 -2.29 38.73
CA VAL A 611 0.73 -3.18 39.74
C VAL A 611 0.07 -4.57 39.83
N ASP A 612 -1.23 -4.66 39.54
CA ASP A 612 -1.99 -5.92 39.65
C ASP A 612 -2.32 -6.57 38.30
N ASP A 613 -1.73 -6.07 37.20
CA ASP A 613 -2.04 -6.60 35.88
C ASP A 613 -1.21 -7.85 35.56
N LYS A 614 -1.91 -8.92 35.15
CA LYS A 614 -1.30 -10.21 34.78
C LYS A 614 -0.67 -10.19 33.39
N GLY A 615 -0.84 -9.10 32.64
CA GLY A 615 -0.47 -9.04 31.24
C GLY A 615 -1.59 -9.58 30.37
N HIS A 616 -1.64 -9.07 29.15
CA HIS A 616 -2.67 -9.37 28.20
C HIS A 616 -2.09 -9.85 26.89
N ASP A 617 -2.63 -10.95 26.39
CA ASP A 617 -2.23 -11.49 25.10
C ASP A 617 -2.57 -10.52 23.97
N ILE A 618 -1.66 -10.45 23.00
CA ILE A 618 -1.77 -9.73 21.74
C ILE A 618 -1.29 -10.67 20.64
N GLU A 619 -1.99 -10.70 19.50
CA GLU A 619 -1.65 -11.56 18.37
C GLU A 619 -1.95 -10.81 17.07
N ARG A 620 -1.07 -10.92 16.07
CA ARG A 620 -1.25 -10.39 14.70
C ARG A 620 -1.57 -8.90 14.65
N TRP A 621 -0.85 -8.11 15.43
CA TRP A 621 -0.96 -6.64 15.38
C TRP A 621 0.00 -6.07 14.36
N VAL A 622 -0.42 -5.06 13.62
CA VAL A 622 0.43 -4.28 12.72
C VAL A 622 0.45 -2.86 13.24
N LEU A 623 1.60 -2.38 13.65
CA LEU A 623 1.78 -1.01 14.12
C LEU A 623 2.57 -0.22 13.10
N ALA A 624 2.07 0.96 12.77
CA ALA A 624 2.72 1.87 11.85
C ALA A 624 3.23 3.10 12.60
N PHE A 625 4.46 3.48 12.30
CA PHE A 625 5.14 4.60 12.91
C PHE A 625 5.73 5.49 11.83
N GLU A 626 5.37 6.76 11.82
CA GLU A 626 6.06 7.75 10.99
C GLU A 626 7.36 8.16 11.68
N VAL A 627 8.48 7.88 11.02
CA VAL A 627 9.84 8.07 11.55
C VAL A 627 10.61 9.00 10.62
N GLU A 628 11.29 10.00 11.19
CA GLU A 628 12.17 10.89 10.42
C GLU A 628 13.45 10.17 9.99
N LEU A 629 13.84 10.36 8.73
CA LEU A 629 15.14 9.97 8.19
C LEU A 629 16.14 11.10 8.41
N GLU A 630 17.32 10.75 8.94
CA GLU A 630 18.41 11.69 9.14
C GLU A 630 19.70 11.20 8.48
N LEU A 631 20.46 12.14 7.91
CA LEU A 631 21.82 11.90 7.44
C LEU A 631 22.78 12.48 8.46
N ARG A 632 23.31 11.64 9.36
CA ARG A 632 24.19 12.04 10.46
C ARG A 632 25.66 11.72 10.18
N GLU A 633 26.57 12.44 10.81
CA GLU A 633 28.00 12.08 10.78
C GLU A 633 28.24 10.80 11.59
N SER A 634 29.06 9.90 11.06
CA SER A 634 29.44 8.66 11.74
C SER A 634 30.41 8.94 12.87
N VAL A 635 30.04 8.56 14.10
CA VAL A 635 30.96 8.54 15.24
C VAL A 635 31.62 7.16 15.26
N PHE A 636 32.73 7.00 14.53
CA PHE A 636 33.41 5.71 14.35
C PHE A 636 33.96 5.07 15.65
N SER A 637 33.96 5.77 16.78
CA SER A 637 34.51 5.23 18.03
C SER A 637 33.74 4.03 18.58
N ASP A 638 32.45 3.88 18.25
CA ASP A 638 31.57 2.90 18.91
C ASP A 638 30.72 2.06 17.94
N SER A 639 31.01 2.10 16.64
CA SER A 639 30.25 1.26 15.68
C SER A 639 30.67 -0.20 15.81
N PRO A 640 29.73 -1.15 16.05
CA PRO A 640 30.03 -2.58 16.12
C PRO A 640 30.52 -3.16 14.78
N PHE A 641 30.44 -2.38 13.71
CA PHE A 641 30.91 -2.76 12.37
C PHE A 641 32.35 -2.27 12.16
N HIS A 642 33.32 -3.00 12.73
CA HIS A 642 34.72 -2.86 12.36
C HIS A 642 34.92 -3.34 10.91
N TYR A 643 34.70 -2.46 9.93
CA TYR A 643 35.13 -2.72 8.56
C TYR A 643 36.66 -2.90 8.55
N HIS A 644 37.11 -3.94 7.87
CA HIS A 644 38.51 -4.37 7.86
C HIS A 644 39.50 -3.37 7.25
N ASP A 645 39.04 -2.22 6.75
CA ASP A 645 39.90 -1.13 6.31
C ASP A 645 39.91 0.01 7.33
N HIS A 646 41.07 0.20 7.96
CA HIS A 646 41.38 1.25 8.95
C HIS A 646 41.31 2.69 8.41
N HIS A 647 40.66 2.93 7.27
CA HIS A 647 40.74 4.18 6.51
C HIS A 647 39.42 4.96 6.42
N LEU A 648 38.31 4.44 6.95
CA LEU A 648 37.04 5.17 6.97
C LEU A 648 36.99 6.24 8.07
N HIS A 649 37.83 7.29 7.99
CA HIS A 649 37.84 8.35 9.01
C HIS A 649 36.63 9.28 8.95
N HIS A 650 35.97 9.36 7.79
CA HIS A 650 34.81 10.23 7.55
C HIS A 650 33.73 9.48 6.76
N ALA A 651 32.56 9.30 7.37
CA ALA A 651 31.39 8.72 6.71
C ALA A 651 30.11 9.35 7.27
N LYS A 652 29.07 9.38 6.44
CA LYS A 652 27.72 9.75 6.84
C LYS A 652 26.84 8.52 6.91
N GLN A 653 25.92 8.48 7.87
CA GLN A 653 24.97 7.41 8.06
C GLN A 653 23.56 7.92 7.79
N LEU A 654 22.84 7.26 6.88
CA LEU A 654 21.40 7.42 6.76
C LEU A 654 20.74 6.54 7.82
N ALA A 655 20.04 7.15 8.77
CA ALA A 655 19.42 6.44 9.88
C ALA A 655 17.95 6.82 10.08
N LEU A 656 17.20 5.90 10.69
CA LEU A 656 15.86 6.13 11.23
C LEU A 656 15.97 6.81 12.59
N ASN A 657 15.52 8.05 12.69
CA ASN A 657 15.51 8.78 13.96
C ASN A 657 14.30 8.36 14.80
N PHE A 658 14.41 7.23 15.49
CA PHE A 658 13.36 6.75 16.38
C PHE A 658 13.10 7.64 17.62
N ASN A 659 13.89 8.69 17.87
CA ASN A 659 13.56 9.70 18.87
C ASN A 659 12.46 10.67 18.39
N ARG A 660 12.22 10.72 17.08
CA ARG A 660 11.20 11.54 16.43
C ARG A 660 10.21 10.66 15.71
N VAL A 661 9.48 9.87 16.51
CA VAL A 661 8.49 8.93 16.01
C VAL A 661 7.07 9.39 16.33
N VAL A 662 6.20 9.32 15.33
CA VAL A 662 4.76 9.59 15.47
C VAL A 662 4.01 8.30 15.18
N TYR A 663 3.22 7.83 16.14
CA TYR A 663 2.37 6.66 15.94
C TYR A 663 1.25 6.99 14.92
N ARG A 664 1.06 6.12 13.93
CA ARG A 664 0.07 6.27 12.85
C ARG A 664 -1.01 5.22 12.99
N GLU A 665 -2.08 5.58 13.69
CA GLU A 665 -3.21 4.69 13.92
C GLU A 665 -3.96 4.36 12.63
N ASP A 666 -4.07 5.32 11.72
CA ASP A 666 -4.74 5.16 10.42
C ASP A 666 -4.10 4.09 9.52
N LEU A 667 -2.81 3.81 9.76
CA LEU A 667 -2.03 2.79 9.05
C LEU A 667 -1.80 1.53 9.91
N SER A 668 -2.31 1.49 11.14
CA SER A 668 -2.17 0.37 12.06
C SER A 668 -3.39 -0.56 12.02
N TYR A 669 -3.18 -1.84 12.32
CA TYR A 669 -4.23 -2.84 12.34
C TYR A 669 -4.14 -3.71 13.59
N PHE A 670 -5.28 -4.00 14.19
CA PHE A 670 -5.41 -4.79 15.40
C PHE A 670 -6.43 -5.90 15.15
N GLN A 671 -5.96 -7.15 15.15
CA GLN A 671 -6.87 -8.27 15.17
C GLN A 671 -7.60 -8.27 16.52
N ASP A 672 -8.93 -8.25 16.46
CA ASP A 672 -9.82 -8.27 17.61
C ASP A 672 -10.52 -9.63 17.64
N ASP A 673 -10.56 -10.29 18.79
CA ASP A 673 -11.03 -11.68 18.96
C ASP A 673 -12.55 -11.85 18.76
N GLY A 674 -13.23 -10.87 18.16
CA GLY A 674 -14.64 -10.92 17.83
C GLY A 674 -15.58 -10.72 19.02
N ASP A 675 -15.08 -10.83 20.26
CA ASP A 675 -15.86 -10.54 21.45
C ASP A 675 -16.02 -9.02 21.64
N THR A 676 -17.16 -8.52 21.17
CA THR A 676 -17.69 -7.14 21.30
C THR A 676 -17.55 -6.50 22.69
N ILE A 677 -17.26 -7.26 23.75
CA ILE A 677 -17.31 -6.81 25.14
C ILE A 677 -16.02 -6.08 25.59
N HIS A 678 -14.91 -6.15 24.83
CA HIS A 678 -13.62 -5.70 25.33
C HIS A 678 -12.90 -4.62 24.52
N TYR A 679 -13.60 -3.74 23.78
CA TYR A 679 -12.91 -2.67 23.04
C TYR A 679 -12.10 -1.71 23.95
N LEU A 680 -12.56 -1.42 25.17
CA LEU A 680 -11.79 -0.64 26.15
C LEU A 680 -10.47 -1.33 26.49
N LEU A 681 -10.52 -2.65 26.67
CA LEU A 681 -9.33 -3.43 26.96
C LEU A 681 -8.40 -3.43 25.74
N THR A 682 -8.90 -3.69 24.54
CA THR A 682 -8.11 -3.62 23.30
C THR A 682 -7.45 -2.25 23.13
N ARG A 683 -8.18 -1.16 23.40
CA ARG A 683 -7.64 0.20 23.43
C ARG A 683 -6.52 0.37 24.46
N GLN A 684 -6.73 -0.09 25.69
CA GLN A 684 -5.72 -0.02 26.75
C GLN A 684 -4.48 -0.86 26.42
N LYS A 685 -4.66 -2.09 25.91
CA LYS A 685 -3.57 -2.95 25.42
C LYS A 685 -2.77 -2.22 24.35
N ARG A 686 -3.46 -1.62 23.37
CA ARG A 686 -2.84 -0.87 22.26
C ARG A 686 -2.03 0.32 22.77
N TYR A 687 -2.63 1.19 23.57
CA TYR A 687 -1.94 2.34 24.16
C TYR A 687 -0.69 1.90 24.92
N SER A 688 -0.81 0.86 25.73
CA SER A 688 0.29 0.31 26.52
C SER A 688 1.39 -0.24 25.63
N PHE A 689 1.05 -0.98 24.58
CA PHE A 689 2.01 -1.52 23.63
C PHE A 689 2.76 -0.42 22.88
N VAL A 690 2.03 0.56 22.32
CA VAL A 690 2.62 1.73 21.64
C VAL A 690 3.56 2.48 22.58
N TYR A 691 3.16 2.69 23.83
CA TYR A 691 3.99 3.33 24.85
C TYR A 691 5.31 2.58 25.06
N TRP A 692 5.27 1.26 25.24
CA TRP A 692 6.48 0.45 25.43
C TRP A 692 7.39 0.47 24.19
N ILE A 693 6.81 0.39 22.99
CA ILE A 693 7.56 0.44 21.74
C ILE A 693 8.30 1.77 21.59
N GLN A 694 7.57 2.90 21.71
CA GLN A 694 8.13 4.23 21.51
C GLN A 694 9.17 4.61 22.56
N ASN A 695 8.95 4.27 23.82
CA ASN A 695 9.80 4.73 24.91
C ASN A 695 11.01 3.82 25.20
N TYR A 696 10.95 2.55 24.78
CA TYR A 696 11.95 1.53 25.14
C TYR A 696 12.44 0.72 23.95
N TYR A 697 11.56 0.03 23.21
CA TYR A 697 12.00 -0.87 22.13
C TYR A 697 12.81 -0.17 21.05
N PHE A 698 12.38 1.02 20.63
CA PHE A 698 13.12 1.78 19.63
C PHE A 698 14.52 2.22 20.07
N LYS A 699 14.74 2.45 21.37
CA LYS A 699 16.09 2.70 21.89
C LYS A 699 16.96 1.46 21.75
N VAL A 700 16.41 0.28 22.02
CA VAL A 700 17.11 -0.99 21.80
C VAL A 700 17.49 -1.18 20.33
N LEU A 701 16.60 -0.82 19.38
CA LEU A 701 16.95 -0.86 17.95
C LEU A 701 18.09 0.11 17.60
N GLN A 702 18.11 1.31 18.18
CA GLN A 702 19.21 2.26 18.00
C GLN A 702 20.53 1.75 18.60
N GLU A 703 20.49 1.21 19.81
CA GLU A 703 21.66 0.64 20.50
C GLU A 703 22.23 -0.58 19.76
N ALA A 704 21.36 -1.36 19.11
CA ALA A 704 21.75 -2.47 18.23
C ALA A 704 22.26 -2.00 16.85
N GLY A 705 22.18 -0.70 16.52
CA GLY A 705 22.55 -0.15 15.21
C GLY A 705 21.58 -0.51 14.08
N LEU A 706 20.37 -0.96 14.40
CA LEU A 706 19.31 -1.30 13.44
C LEU A 706 18.54 -0.07 12.94
N ASP A 707 18.83 1.10 13.49
CA ASP A 707 18.41 2.40 12.97
C ASP A 707 19.21 2.81 11.73
N ILE A 708 20.46 2.34 11.57
CA ILE A 708 21.34 2.69 10.45
C ILE A 708 20.96 1.86 9.22
N LEU A 709 20.47 2.54 8.18
CA LEU A 709 20.13 1.91 6.90
C LEU A 709 21.37 1.74 6.01
N TYR A 710 22.15 2.82 5.86
CA TYR A 710 23.32 2.86 4.99
C TYR A 710 24.41 3.76 5.55
N THR A 711 25.68 3.37 5.32
CA THR A 711 26.86 4.18 5.61
C THR A 711 27.54 4.56 4.29
N LEU A 712 27.78 5.86 4.10
CA LEU A 712 28.36 6.43 2.89
C LEU A 712 29.70 7.07 3.23
N PRO A 713 30.82 6.65 2.61
CA PRO A 713 32.09 7.32 2.81
C PRO A 713 32.01 8.74 2.27
N PHE A 714 32.74 9.63 2.93
CA PHE A 714 32.75 11.04 2.61
C PHE A 714 34.18 11.56 2.74
N THR A 715 34.62 12.41 1.82
CA THR A 715 35.95 13.01 1.87
C THR A 715 35.89 14.45 2.31
N HIS A 716 36.67 14.79 3.33
CA HIS A 716 36.94 16.18 3.59
C HIS A 716 37.86 16.72 2.48
N PRO A 717 37.68 17.96 1.98
CA PRO A 717 38.53 18.54 0.94
C PRO A 717 40.03 18.60 1.27
N GLU A 718 40.40 18.38 2.54
CA GLU A 718 41.77 18.47 3.05
C GLU A 718 42.50 17.11 3.07
N ASP A 719 41.83 16.00 2.76
CA ASP A 719 42.40 14.65 2.84
C ASP A 719 42.89 14.13 1.47
N ASP A 720 44.20 14.07 1.26
CA ASP A 720 44.85 13.69 -0.02
C ASP A 720 44.86 12.17 -0.33
N GLY A 721 44.20 11.33 0.47
CA GLY A 721 44.40 9.86 0.45
C GLY A 721 43.28 9.01 -0.14
N TRP A 722 42.18 9.59 -0.62
CA TRP A 722 40.93 8.85 -0.81
C TRP A 722 40.60 8.46 -2.25
N HIS A 723 39.72 7.46 -2.36
CA HIS A 723 39.25 6.95 -3.64
C HIS A 723 38.73 8.10 -4.54
N PRO A 724 39.10 8.15 -5.84
CA PRO A 724 38.78 9.26 -6.74
C PRO A 724 37.29 9.50 -7.03
N GLN A 725 36.40 8.77 -6.37
CA GLN A 725 34.95 8.85 -6.52
C GLN A 725 34.23 9.13 -5.20
N THR A 726 34.95 9.32 -4.09
CA THR A 726 34.30 9.64 -2.82
C THR A 726 33.74 11.06 -2.86
N PRO A 727 32.45 11.25 -2.50
CA PRO A 727 31.83 12.58 -2.48
C PRO A 727 32.47 13.51 -1.45
N SER A 728 32.78 14.73 -1.90
CA SER A 728 33.19 15.88 -1.08
C SER A 728 32.00 16.73 -0.60
N PHE A 729 30.82 16.52 -1.19
CA PHE A 729 29.54 17.02 -0.72
C PHE A 729 28.51 15.90 -0.90
N LEU A 730 27.58 15.75 0.04
CA LEU A 730 26.54 14.72 0.00
C LEU A 730 25.23 15.27 0.58
N THR A 731 24.14 15.09 -0.15
CA THR A 731 22.76 15.29 0.31
C THR A 731 21.88 14.11 -0.15
N TRP A 732 20.61 14.10 0.24
CA TRP A 732 19.69 13.03 -0.14
C TRP A 732 18.26 13.53 -0.34
N GLN A 733 17.42 12.69 -0.96
CA GLN A 733 15.98 12.89 -1.08
C GLN A 733 15.23 11.56 -1.26
N THR A 734 13.95 11.50 -0.89
CA THR A 734 13.05 10.43 -1.36
C THR A 734 12.63 10.70 -2.80
N TYR A 735 12.39 9.64 -3.56
CA TYR A 735 12.07 9.73 -4.97
C TYR A 735 11.07 8.63 -5.37
N PRO A 736 9.85 9.00 -5.83
CA PRO A 736 8.83 8.02 -6.18
C PRO A 736 9.16 7.29 -7.47
N PHE A 737 8.72 6.03 -7.56
CA PHE A 737 8.71 5.30 -8.81
C PHE A 737 7.50 5.69 -9.65
N ASN A 738 7.73 6.48 -10.70
CA ASN A 738 6.67 6.94 -11.61
C ASN A 738 6.67 6.08 -12.88
N TYR A 739 5.59 5.34 -13.11
CA TYR A 739 5.38 4.55 -14.33
C TYR A 739 4.26 5.08 -15.24
N ARG A 740 3.51 6.09 -14.77
CA ARG A 740 2.46 6.80 -15.51
C ARG A 740 2.39 8.25 -15.00
N ASP A 741 1.91 9.16 -15.84
CA ASP A 741 1.87 10.60 -15.52
C ASP A 741 1.26 10.86 -14.13
N SER A 742 2.08 11.41 -13.21
CA SER A 742 1.74 11.97 -11.90
C SER A 742 1.20 11.06 -10.78
N CYS A 743 1.11 9.74 -10.96
CA CYS A 743 0.70 8.85 -9.86
C CYS A 743 1.91 8.38 -9.03
N THR A 744 1.98 8.82 -7.77
CA THR A 744 2.90 8.25 -6.77
C THR A 744 2.25 7.05 -6.09
N HIS A 745 2.94 5.92 -6.02
CA HIS A 745 2.45 4.71 -5.36
C HIS A 745 3.14 4.51 -4.02
N GLU A 746 2.37 4.40 -2.95
CA GLU A 746 2.85 4.10 -1.61
C GLU A 746 2.26 2.76 -1.13
N GLY A 747 3.07 1.94 -0.46
CA GLY A 747 2.62 0.67 0.11
C GLY A 747 3.75 -0.33 0.31
N VAL A 748 3.49 -1.34 1.15
CA VAL A 748 4.45 -2.41 1.49
C VAL A 748 3.89 -3.83 1.36
N TRP A 749 2.60 -3.98 1.03
CA TRP A 749 1.93 -5.28 0.86
C TRP A 749 1.21 -5.38 -0.48
N GLY A 750 1.02 -6.61 -0.95
CA GLY A 750 0.30 -6.89 -2.20
C GLY A 750 0.90 -6.20 -3.43
N VAL A 751 0.02 -5.73 -4.32
CA VAL A 751 0.39 -5.02 -5.56
C VAL A 751 1.10 -3.70 -5.25
N ASP A 752 0.65 -2.98 -4.23
CA ASP A 752 1.27 -1.71 -3.82
C ASP A 752 2.66 -1.90 -3.25
N GLY A 753 2.90 -3.00 -2.54
CA GLY A 753 4.25 -3.41 -2.15
C GLY A 753 5.14 -3.70 -3.35
N ALA A 754 4.62 -4.38 -4.38
CA ALA A 754 5.39 -4.67 -5.59
C ALA A 754 5.84 -3.39 -6.32
N ILE A 755 4.95 -2.41 -6.48
CA ILE A 755 5.28 -1.13 -7.12
C ILE A 755 6.08 -0.23 -6.16
N GLY A 756 5.60 -0.05 -4.93
CA GLY A 756 6.19 0.80 -3.89
C GLY A 756 7.61 0.38 -3.49
N ASN A 757 7.95 -0.90 -3.56
CA ASN A 757 9.33 -1.36 -3.36
C ASN A 757 10.33 -0.79 -4.39
N ARG A 758 9.85 -0.18 -5.47
CA ARG A 758 10.68 0.53 -6.46
C ARG A 758 10.87 2.02 -6.13
N ASN A 759 10.15 2.57 -5.15
CA ASN A 759 10.46 3.91 -4.63
C ASN A 759 11.90 3.94 -4.12
N MET A 760 12.56 5.10 -4.19
CA MET A 760 13.99 5.20 -3.91
C MET A 760 14.34 6.28 -2.90
N ILE A 761 15.46 6.10 -2.23
CA ILE A 761 16.24 7.17 -1.62
C ILE A 761 17.41 7.46 -2.56
N LEU A 762 17.55 8.71 -3.00
CA LEU A 762 18.64 9.15 -3.87
C LEU A 762 19.64 9.97 -3.06
N PHE A 763 20.89 9.51 -3.01
CA PHE A 763 22.05 10.24 -2.53
C PHE A 763 22.67 11.03 -3.68
N LEU A 764 22.85 12.32 -3.48
CA LEU A 764 23.35 13.26 -4.47
C LEU A 764 24.71 13.78 -4.03
N GLY A 765 25.76 13.52 -4.81
CA GLY A 765 27.15 13.79 -4.45
C GLY A 765 27.88 14.70 -5.44
N MET A 766 28.81 15.51 -4.91
CA MET A 766 29.79 16.27 -5.70
C MET A 766 31.21 15.78 -5.41
N LEU A 767 32.05 15.71 -6.45
CA LEU A 767 33.43 15.26 -6.37
C LEU A 767 34.39 16.45 -6.44
N GLY A 768 35.59 16.29 -5.86
CA GLY A 768 36.69 17.25 -6.02
C GLY A 768 36.40 18.68 -5.53
N GLY A 769 35.52 18.85 -4.53
CA GLY A 769 35.17 20.16 -3.97
C GLY A 769 34.30 21.03 -4.88
N ARG A 770 33.69 20.46 -5.94
CA ARG A 770 32.77 21.20 -6.82
C ARG A 770 31.53 21.67 -6.03
N THR A 771 31.05 22.86 -6.37
CA THR A 771 29.84 23.43 -5.76
C THR A 771 28.60 22.66 -6.19
N PRO A 772 27.71 22.26 -5.27
CA PRO A 772 26.47 21.55 -5.63
C PRO A 772 25.55 22.44 -6.48
N PRO A 773 24.77 21.84 -7.40
CA PRO A 773 23.75 22.58 -8.15
C PRO A 773 22.63 23.07 -7.21
N PHE A 774 21.85 24.06 -7.66
CA PHE A 774 20.74 24.58 -6.86
C PHE A 774 19.55 23.62 -6.89
N GLY A 775 19.15 23.14 -5.71
CA GLY A 775 17.93 22.35 -5.53
C GLY A 775 18.11 20.84 -5.69
N LEU A 776 16.98 20.17 -5.51
CA LEU A 776 16.81 18.71 -5.56
C LEU A 776 16.39 18.24 -6.96
N LEU A 777 16.44 16.93 -7.24
CA LEU A 777 16.08 16.44 -8.58
C LEU A 777 14.56 16.52 -8.80
N PRO A 778 14.09 16.95 -9.98
CA PRO A 778 12.67 16.90 -10.31
C PRO A 778 12.20 15.45 -10.46
N TRP A 779 10.95 15.16 -10.12
CA TRP A 779 10.31 13.84 -10.23
C TRP A 779 10.01 13.39 -11.67
N SER A 780 10.71 13.94 -12.65
CA SER A 780 10.49 13.72 -14.08
C SER A 780 11.23 12.50 -14.63
N ALA A 781 12.18 11.93 -13.90
CA ALA A 781 12.98 10.77 -14.33
C ALA A 781 12.59 9.49 -13.58
N ASN A 782 12.94 8.32 -14.12
CA ASN A 782 12.80 7.04 -13.42
C ASN A 782 14.18 6.44 -13.16
N TRP A 783 14.51 6.18 -11.89
CA TRP A 783 15.86 5.82 -11.47
C TRP A 783 16.06 4.32 -11.22
N VAL A 784 15.01 3.50 -11.36
CA VAL A 784 15.11 2.05 -11.18
C VAL A 784 15.47 1.39 -12.50
N LEU A 785 16.57 0.63 -12.57
CA LEU A 785 17.01 0.00 -13.83
C LEU A 785 16.35 -1.34 -14.13
N ASP A 786 16.23 -2.24 -13.15
CA ASP A 786 15.67 -3.57 -13.37
C ASP A 786 14.15 -3.54 -13.41
N ILE A 787 13.62 -4.38 -14.30
CA ILE A 787 12.20 -4.50 -14.64
C ILE A 787 11.70 -5.94 -14.38
N GLY A 788 12.59 -6.83 -13.92
CA GLY A 788 12.22 -8.19 -13.55
C GLY A 788 11.31 -8.30 -12.32
N LYS A 789 10.95 -9.56 -12.04
CA LYS A 789 10.31 -10.01 -10.78
C LYS A 789 11.12 -9.56 -9.56
N GLU A 790 12.44 -9.61 -9.68
CA GLU A 790 13.36 -9.15 -8.65
C GLU A 790 13.50 -7.63 -8.75
N TYR A 791 13.36 -6.95 -7.61
CA TYR A 791 13.64 -5.52 -7.54
C TYR A 791 15.15 -5.31 -7.39
N SER A 792 15.68 -4.37 -8.18
CA SER A 792 17.06 -3.94 -8.04
C SER A 792 17.34 -3.42 -6.63
N GLN A 793 18.56 -3.61 -6.12
CA GLN A 793 18.97 -3.03 -4.82
C GLN A 793 19.15 -1.51 -4.90
N GLY A 794 19.30 -0.96 -6.12
CA GLY A 794 19.57 0.46 -6.31
C GLY A 794 20.17 0.78 -7.69
N THR A 795 20.63 2.01 -7.87
CA THR A 795 21.21 2.48 -9.13
C THR A 795 22.32 3.47 -8.85
N VAL A 796 23.41 3.43 -9.60
CA VAL A 796 24.51 4.40 -9.52
C VAL A 796 24.61 5.12 -10.85
N VAL A 797 24.72 6.44 -10.82
CA VAL A 797 24.90 7.27 -12.01
C VAL A 797 26.13 8.13 -11.84
N LEU A 798 27.03 8.08 -12.82
CA LEU A 798 28.18 8.95 -12.95
C LEU A 798 27.93 9.94 -14.08
N SER A 799 28.13 11.23 -13.79
CA SER A 799 27.89 12.27 -14.79
C SER A 799 28.83 12.15 -15.98
N ARG A 800 28.36 12.62 -17.14
CA ARG A 800 29.17 12.75 -18.36
C ARG A 800 30.48 13.47 -18.09
N GLU A 801 30.43 14.58 -17.36
CA GLU A 801 31.60 15.43 -17.11
C GLU A 801 32.67 14.69 -16.31
N ILE A 802 32.25 13.93 -15.30
CA ILE A 802 33.16 13.21 -14.40
C ILE A 802 33.74 11.96 -15.05
N PHE A 803 32.88 11.12 -15.61
CA PHE A 803 33.31 9.81 -16.10
C PHE A 803 33.67 9.84 -17.58
N LEU A 804 32.72 10.20 -18.45
CA LEU A 804 32.92 10.13 -19.89
C LEU A 804 34.02 11.08 -20.34
N GLU A 805 33.88 12.38 -20.05
CA GLU A 805 34.82 13.41 -20.46
C GLU A 805 36.06 13.47 -19.57
N GLY A 806 35.87 13.39 -18.25
CA GLY A 806 36.96 13.50 -17.28
C GLY A 806 37.91 12.29 -17.24
N LYS A 807 37.41 11.07 -17.49
CA LYS A 807 38.21 9.83 -17.36
C LYS A 807 38.28 9.05 -18.67
N LEU A 808 37.16 8.54 -19.18
CA LEU A 808 37.15 7.59 -20.30
C LEU A 808 37.78 8.18 -21.57
N LEU A 809 37.36 9.36 -22.01
CA LEU A 809 37.94 10.00 -23.20
C LEU A 809 39.43 10.29 -23.01
N SER A 810 39.82 10.75 -21.81
CA SER A 810 41.23 10.99 -21.44
C SER A 810 42.08 9.72 -21.55
N PHE A 811 41.60 8.59 -21.02
CA PHE A 811 42.27 7.30 -21.14
C PHE A 811 42.44 6.88 -22.60
N LEU A 812 41.44 7.14 -23.44
CA LEU A 812 41.44 6.81 -24.86
C LEU A 812 42.27 7.80 -25.72
N GLU A 813 42.69 8.96 -25.20
CA GLU A 813 43.57 9.89 -25.95
C GLU A 813 44.94 9.26 -26.26
N GLU A 814 45.41 8.35 -25.41
CA GLU A 814 46.66 7.62 -25.65
C GLU A 814 46.59 6.80 -26.94
N ILE A 815 45.42 6.25 -27.28
CA ILE A 815 45.20 5.55 -28.57
C ILE A 815 45.33 6.54 -29.73
N ASN A 816 44.78 7.75 -29.61
CA ASN A 816 44.94 8.78 -30.64
C ASN A 816 46.41 9.16 -30.82
N LYS A 817 47.18 9.30 -29.74
CA LYS A 817 48.63 9.57 -29.82
C LYS A 817 49.40 8.42 -30.48
N LEU A 818 49.02 7.18 -30.21
CA LEU A 818 49.67 5.98 -30.76
C LEU A 818 49.36 5.78 -32.25
N THR A 819 48.13 6.07 -32.67
CA THR A 819 47.63 5.77 -34.03
C THR A 819 47.70 6.95 -35.00
N THR A 820 47.96 8.17 -34.50
CA THR A 820 48.16 9.34 -35.37
C THR A 820 49.57 9.34 -35.93
N ILE A 821 49.71 9.21 -37.24
CA ILE A 821 50.99 9.30 -37.93
C ILE A 821 51.21 10.73 -38.40
N VAL A 822 52.40 11.26 -38.14
CA VAL A 822 52.84 12.58 -38.58
C VAL A 822 54.14 12.48 -39.34
N ALA A 823 54.35 13.39 -40.28
CA ALA A 823 55.61 13.45 -41.00
C ALA A 823 56.66 14.10 -40.09
N SER A 824 57.86 13.51 -40.09
CA SER A 824 59.05 14.07 -39.47
C SER A 824 60.04 14.37 -40.59
N PHE A 825 60.49 15.63 -40.66
CA PHE A 825 61.42 16.08 -41.67
C PHE A 825 62.72 16.55 -41.02
N PRO A 826 63.78 15.72 -40.99
CA PRO A 826 65.09 16.11 -40.48
C PRO A 826 65.83 17.09 -41.40
N GLY A 827 65.52 17.14 -42.71
CA GLY A 827 66.21 18.01 -43.66
C GLY A 827 66.45 17.35 -45.03
N VAL A 828 67.12 18.10 -45.92
CA VAL A 828 67.72 17.57 -47.14
C VAL A 828 69.22 17.45 -46.90
N GLU A 829 69.77 16.24 -46.93
CA GLU A 829 71.22 16.01 -46.82
C GLU A 829 71.71 15.38 -48.14
N ASP A 830 72.79 15.91 -48.72
CA ASP A 830 73.38 15.42 -49.98
C ASP A 830 72.40 15.29 -51.16
N ASN A 831 71.45 16.22 -51.28
CA ASN A 831 70.34 16.19 -52.25
C ASN A 831 69.36 15.02 -52.09
N VAL A 832 69.46 14.25 -51.00
CA VAL A 832 68.55 13.16 -50.66
C VAL A 832 67.52 13.65 -49.65
N TRP A 833 66.25 13.36 -49.96
CA TRP A 833 65.11 13.70 -49.13
C TRP A 833 64.90 12.65 -48.05
N TYR A 834 65.13 13.02 -46.79
CA TYR A 834 64.81 12.17 -45.66
C TYR A 834 63.40 12.49 -45.18
N LEU A 835 62.43 11.70 -45.64
CA LEU A 835 61.10 11.65 -45.05
C LEU A 835 61.08 10.52 -44.04
N ASP A 836 60.72 10.83 -42.80
CA ASP A 836 60.37 9.81 -41.80
C ASP A 836 58.92 9.97 -41.36
N LEU A 837 58.30 8.86 -40.96
CA LEU A 837 56.96 8.85 -40.43
C LEU A 837 57.03 8.33 -38.99
N ILE A 838 56.53 9.12 -38.05
CA ILE A 838 56.54 8.75 -36.64
C ILE A 838 55.15 8.89 -36.03
N PRO A 839 54.78 8.01 -35.08
CA PRO A 839 53.59 8.23 -34.27
C PRO A 839 53.65 9.55 -33.51
N TRP A 840 52.49 10.17 -33.32
CA TRP A 840 52.35 11.43 -32.57
C TRP A 840 52.94 11.32 -31.17
N LYS A 841 52.77 10.17 -30.51
CA LYS A 841 53.36 9.84 -29.19
C LYS A 841 54.88 10.01 -29.16
N ASN A 842 55.56 9.77 -30.27
CA ASN A 842 57.02 9.80 -30.37
C ASN A 842 57.55 11.13 -30.94
N HIS A 843 56.68 12.01 -31.44
CA HIS A 843 57.09 13.25 -32.08
C HIS A 843 57.58 14.30 -31.07
N MET A 844 58.81 14.79 -31.25
CA MET A 844 59.52 15.67 -30.30
C MET A 844 58.69 16.87 -29.80
N HIS A 845 57.98 17.57 -30.70
CA HIS A 845 57.18 18.76 -30.37
C HIS A 845 55.67 18.51 -30.16
N LYS A 846 55.17 17.34 -30.58
CA LYS A 846 53.73 17.05 -30.62
C LYS A 846 53.32 16.06 -29.52
N ARG A 847 54.24 15.22 -29.02
CA ARG A 847 53.99 14.20 -27.99
C ARG A 847 53.29 14.70 -26.71
N ASN A 848 53.55 15.95 -26.32
CA ASN A 848 52.95 16.56 -25.13
C ASN A 848 51.62 17.29 -25.41
N ARG A 849 51.20 17.39 -26.67
CA ARG A 849 49.91 17.98 -27.04
C ARG A 849 48.81 16.95 -26.87
N ALA A 850 47.68 17.38 -26.32
CA ALA A 850 46.51 16.52 -26.12
C ALA A 850 45.87 16.14 -27.47
N CYS A 851 45.48 14.87 -27.60
CA CYS A 851 44.79 14.35 -28.78
C CYS A 851 43.30 14.16 -28.47
N LYS A 852 42.66 15.28 -28.08
CA LYS A 852 41.32 15.29 -27.50
C LYS A 852 40.26 14.80 -28.48
N TRP A 853 39.45 13.87 -28.02
CA TRP A 853 38.22 13.46 -28.69
C TRP A 853 37.23 14.63 -28.77
N LYS A 854 36.56 14.78 -29.91
CA LYS A 854 35.52 15.80 -30.13
C LYS A 854 34.20 15.11 -30.44
N ALA A 855 33.13 15.49 -29.74
CA ALA A 855 31.79 14.98 -30.06
C ALA A 855 31.42 15.38 -31.50
N ILE A 856 30.98 14.42 -32.31
CA ILE A 856 30.29 14.70 -33.56
C ILE A 856 28.83 14.94 -33.14
N GLY A 857 28.29 16.13 -33.42
CA GLY A 857 26.88 16.43 -33.09
C GLY A 857 25.95 15.35 -33.63
N ALA A 858 24.75 15.20 -33.04
CA ALA A 858 23.81 14.10 -33.31
C ALA A 858 23.75 13.73 -34.79
N SER A 859 24.53 12.70 -35.16
CA SER A 859 24.55 12.16 -36.51
C SER A 859 23.18 11.53 -36.75
N THR A 860 22.52 11.88 -37.85
CA THR A 860 21.25 11.27 -38.26
C THR A 860 21.34 9.75 -38.42
N ASP A 861 22.56 9.21 -38.51
CA ASP A 861 22.81 7.83 -38.89
C ASP A 861 22.91 6.88 -37.68
N ILE A 862 23.03 7.40 -36.44
CA ILE A 862 23.10 6.57 -35.22
C ILE A 862 22.08 7.09 -34.21
N ALA A 863 20.83 6.65 -34.35
CA ALA A 863 19.73 7.04 -33.44
C ALA A 863 20.01 6.74 -31.95
N ASN A 864 20.88 5.77 -31.66
CA ASN A 864 21.09 5.21 -30.31
C ASN A 864 22.57 5.15 -29.87
N GLY A 865 23.37 6.18 -30.17
CA GLY A 865 24.77 6.21 -29.74
C GLY A 865 25.38 7.62 -29.67
N LEU A 866 26.43 7.76 -28.87
CA LEU A 866 27.29 8.94 -28.82
C LEU A 866 28.52 8.68 -29.69
N GLU A 867 28.81 9.60 -30.60
CA GLU A 867 29.96 9.50 -31.50
C GLU A 867 30.98 10.58 -31.19
N TYR A 868 32.23 10.16 -31.03
CA TYR A 868 33.38 11.03 -30.82
C TYR A 868 34.42 10.78 -31.91
N GLN A 869 35.04 11.86 -32.37
CA GLN A 869 36.06 11.82 -33.42
C GLN A 869 37.33 12.50 -32.97
N TRP A 870 38.45 11.87 -33.32
CA TRP A 870 39.72 12.54 -33.46
C TRP A 870 40.06 12.64 -34.94
N PHE A 871 40.40 13.84 -35.41
CA PHE A 871 40.85 14.07 -36.77
C PHE A 871 42.10 14.93 -36.76
N ASN A 872 43.16 14.44 -37.39
CA ASN A 872 44.38 15.17 -37.63
C ASN A 872 44.75 15.05 -39.11
N SER A 873 45.01 16.18 -39.76
CA SER A 873 45.58 16.25 -41.10
C SER A 873 46.91 16.97 -41.02
N ASP A 874 48.00 16.23 -41.23
CA ASP A 874 49.35 16.79 -41.27
C ASP A 874 49.81 16.86 -42.72
N GLN A 875 49.84 18.08 -43.25
CA GLN A 875 50.19 18.35 -44.64
C GLN A 875 51.50 19.10 -44.69
N TRP A 876 52.49 18.48 -45.34
CA TRP A 876 53.79 19.06 -45.59
C TRP A 876 53.95 19.22 -47.09
N THR A 877 54.37 20.39 -47.53
CA THR A 877 54.79 20.62 -48.90
C THR A 877 56.09 21.40 -48.89
N TYR A 878 57.12 20.81 -49.46
CA TYR A 878 58.39 21.50 -49.68
C TYR A 878 58.51 21.84 -51.16
N ARG A 879 58.91 23.08 -51.45
CA ARG A 879 59.20 23.55 -52.80
C ARG A 879 60.65 24.00 -52.87
N HIS A 880 61.38 23.51 -53.87
CA HIS A 880 62.77 23.90 -54.10
C HIS A 880 62.82 24.94 -55.24
N GLU A 881 63.48 26.08 -55.05
CA GLU A 881 63.45 27.18 -56.03
C GLU A 881 64.57 27.11 -57.09
N GLN A 882 65.61 26.29 -56.93
CA GLN A 882 66.78 26.32 -57.82
C GLN A 882 67.39 24.93 -58.04
N PHE A 883 67.02 24.20 -59.10
CA PHE A 883 67.90 23.20 -59.74
C PHE A 883 67.37 22.78 -61.13
N GLY A 884 68.27 22.54 -62.08
CA GLY A 884 67.94 22.07 -63.42
C GLY A 884 67.42 20.64 -63.40
N GLY A 885 66.19 20.44 -63.89
CA GLY A 885 65.71 19.17 -64.42
C GLY A 885 64.84 18.28 -63.52
N HIS A 886 64.98 18.31 -62.19
CA HIS A 886 64.38 17.26 -61.33
C HIS A 886 63.57 17.87 -60.16
N PHE A 887 62.25 17.61 -60.17
CA PHE A 887 61.20 17.87 -59.16
C PHE A 887 61.02 19.29 -58.57
N LYS A 888 59.82 19.87 -58.72
CA LYS A 888 59.40 21.19 -58.25
C LYS A 888 58.87 21.20 -56.81
N ALA A 889 58.17 20.14 -56.40
CA ALA A 889 57.58 20.08 -55.06
C ALA A 889 57.46 18.64 -54.54
N TYR A 890 57.74 18.46 -53.26
CA TYR A 890 57.46 17.23 -52.51
C TYR A 890 56.32 17.52 -51.55
N SER A 891 55.34 16.63 -51.47
CA SER A 891 54.23 16.78 -50.55
C SER A 891 53.89 15.46 -49.87
N VAL A 892 53.61 15.55 -48.57
CA VAL A 892 53.18 14.44 -47.75
C VAL A 892 51.91 14.88 -47.05
N THR A 893 50.89 14.06 -47.11
CA THR A 893 49.63 14.25 -46.40
C THR A 893 49.38 13.01 -45.56
N CYS A 894 49.34 13.20 -44.25
CA CYS A 894 48.97 12.18 -43.29
C CYS A 894 47.64 12.57 -42.65
N ASP A 895 46.56 11.91 -43.05
CA ASP A 895 45.24 12.11 -42.47
C ASP A 895 44.90 10.95 -41.54
N THR A 896 44.80 11.21 -40.24
CA THR A 896 44.31 10.24 -39.26
C THR A 896 42.90 10.64 -38.83
N LYS A 897 41.97 9.68 -38.92
CA LYS A 897 40.61 9.77 -38.39
C LYS A 897 40.37 8.59 -37.46
N ASN A 898 40.18 8.84 -36.17
CA ASN A 898 39.69 7.84 -35.24
C ASN A 898 38.27 8.19 -34.80
N THR A 899 37.45 7.16 -34.61
CA THR A 899 36.06 7.27 -34.20
C THR A 899 35.81 6.35 -33.01
N LEU A 900 35.15 6.88 -31.98
CA LEU A 900 34.64 6.16 -30.82
C LEU A 900 33.11 6.24 -30.87
N VAL A 901 32.45 5.08 -30.83
CA VAL A 901 31.00 4.96 -30.75
C VAL A 901 30.63 4.32 -29.41
N ILE A 902 29.82 5.02 -28.64
CA ILE A 902 29.30 4.57 -27.33
C ILE A 902 27.80 4.32 -27.49
N PRO A 903 27.31 3.09 -27.31
CA PRO A 903 25.88 2.82 -27.42
C PRO A 903 25.11 3.44 -26.25
N THR A 904 23.94 4.01 -26.54
CA THR A 904 23.02 4.58 -25.54
C THR A 904 21.72 3.79 -25.41
N TYR A 905 21.70 2.55 -25.90
CA TYR A 905 20.59 1.64 -25.73
C TYR A 905 20.90 0.60 -24.65
N TYR A 906 19.87 0.15 -23.95
CA TYR A 906 20.02 -0.87 -22.93
C TYR A 906 20.19 -2.25 -23.54
N ARG A 907 21.24 -2.95 -23.12
CA ARG A 907 21.40 -4.38 -23.34
C ARG A 907 21.80 -5.00 -22.01
N ARG A 908 20.93 -5.86 -21.48
CA ARG A 908 21.12 -6.49 -20.17
C ARG A 908 22.51 -7.14 -20.10
N GLY A 909 23.25 -6.81 -19.05
CA GLY A 909 24.55 -7.38 -18.71
C GLY A 909 25.72 -7.02 -19.62
N ARG A 910 25.57 -6.17 -20.65
CA ARG A 910 26.70 -5.88 -21.55
C ARG A 910 26.61 -4.54 -22.27
N ILE A 911 27.71 -3.80 -22.23
CA ILE A 911 27.95 -2.65 -23.11
C ILE A 911 29.22 -2.84 -23.93
N ASN A 912 29.17 -2.45 -25.20
CA ASN A 912 30.28 -2.55 -26.15
C ASN A 912 30.65 -1.16 -26.64
N LEU A 913 31.84 -0.68 -26.28
CA LEU A 913 32.41 0.56 -26.81
C LEU A 913 33.19 0.21 -28.07
N SER A 914 32.78 0.76 -29.21
CA SER A 914 33.42 0.48 -30.50
C SER A 914 34.41 1.58 -30.85
N LEU A 915 35.67 1.23 -30.99
CA LEU A 915 36.73 2.10 -31.49
C LEU A 915 37.09 1.69 -32.91
N SER A 916 37.35 2.66 -33.76
CA SER A 916 37.90 2.43 -35.08
C SER A 916 38.81 3.57 -35.48
N GLY A 917 39.72 3.30 -36.40
CA GLY A 917 40.56 4.34 -36.97
C GLY A 917 40.96 4.07 -38.39
N LYS A 918 41.23 5.15 -39.11
CA LYS A 918 41.65 5.18 -40.50
C LYS A 918 42.81 6.16 -40.66
N VAL A 919 43.91 5.70 -41.24
CA VAL A 919 45.04 6.55 -41.62
C VAL A 919 45.18 6.52 -43.14
N ASN A 920 45.11 7.69 -43.77
CA ASN A 920 45.41 7.86 -45.19
C ASN A 920 46.76 8.57 -45.30
N LEU A 921 47.72 7.90 -45.93
CA LEU A 921 49.00 8.47 -46.28
C LEU A 921 49.02 8.73 -47.78
N LYS A 922 49.33 9.96 -48.17
CA LYS A 922 49.59 10.33 -49.56
C LYS A 922 50.93 11.02 -49.66
N ILE A 923 51.83 10.43 -50.44
CA ILE A 923 53.12 11.00 -50.78
C ILE A 923 53.04 11.38 -52.26
N SER A 924 53.26 12.65 -52.60
CA SER A 924 53.27 13.09 -54.00
C SER A 924 54.46 13.98 -54.34
N LEU A 925 54.96 13.76 -55.54
CA LEU A 925 56.15 14.35 -56.11
C LEU A 925 55.76 15.05 -57.41
N ASP A 926 55.92 16.37 -57.45
CA ASP A 926 55.55 17.20 -58.58
C ASP A 926 56.78 17.47 -59.46
N GLY A 927 56.87 16.78 -60.61
CA GLY A 927 57.97 16.89 -61.58
C GLY A 927 57.79 18.03 -62.59
N CYS A 928 58.75 18.18 -63.52
CA CYS A 928 58.64 19.16 -64.61
C CYS A 928 57.64 18.76 -65.73
N ALA A 929 57.33 17.46 -65.87
CA ALA A 929 56.47 16.92 -66.92
C ALA A 929 55.28 16.08 -66.40
N GLU A 930 55.44 15.31 -65.31
CA GLU A 930 54.37 14.48 -64.72
C GLU A 930 54.44 14.49 -63.18
N LYS A 931 53.29 14.28 -62.53
CA LYS A 931 53.14 14.20 -61.08
C LYS A 931 53.08 12.73 -60.63
N VAL A 932 54.05 12.29 -59.85
CA VAL A 932 54.11 10.94 -59.27
C VAL A 932 53.46 10.97 -57.90
N PHE A 933 52.66 9.97 -57.56
CA PHE A 933 52.14 9.84 -56.20
C PHE A 933 51.99 8.37 -55.78
N SER A 934 52.09 8.15 -54.47
CA SER A 934 51.75 6.90 -53.81
C SER A 934 50.76 7.20 -52.67
N THR A 935 49.69 6.42 -52.60
CA THR A 935 48.73 6.45 -51.49
C THR A 935 48.66 5.10 -50.81
N ALA A 936 48.53 5.10 -49.49
CA ALA A 936 48.23 3.93 -48.69
C ALA A 936 47.16 4.25 -47.65
N THR A 937 46.23 3.32 -47.45
CA THR A 937 45.21 3.42 -46.41
C THR A 937 45.43 2.32 -45.37
N LEU A 938 45.26 2.66 -44.10
CA LEU A 938 45.26 1.73 -42.99
C LEU A 938 43.95 1.88 -42.23
N GLN A 939 43.35 0.76 -41.82
CA GLN A 939 42.16 0.73 -40.99
C GLN A 939 42.36 -0.22 -39.81
N TRP A 940 41.73 0.08 -38.68
CA TRP A 940 41.71 -0.79 -37.51
C TRP A 940 40.39 -0.63 -36.75
N ASN A 941 39.99 -1.65 -36.00
CA ASN A 941 38.82 -1.63 -35.14
C ASN A 941 39.09 -2.35 -33.82
N ALA A 942 38.36 -1.96 -32.77
CA ALA A 942 38.45 -2.57 -31.45
C ALA A 942 37.10 -2.48 -30.76
N THR A 943 36.80 -3.43 -29.87
CA THR A 943 35.63 -3.36 -29.00
C THR A 943 36.01 -3.62 -27.55
N ILE A 944 35.81 -2.63 -26.69
CA ILE A 944 35.90 -2.77 -25.23
C ILE A 944 34.52 -3.18 -24.73
N SER A 945 34.41 -4.35 -24.10
CA SER A 945 33.15 -4.87 -23.56
C SER A 945 33.17 -4.79 -22.04
N VAL A 946 32.21 -4.08 -21.43
CA VAL A 946 31.96 -4.18 -19.99
C VAL A 946 30.80 -5.15 -19.82
N VAL A 947 31.06 -6.29 -19.18
CA VAL A 947 30.15 -7.43 -19.08
C VAL A 947 29.84 -7.71 -17.61
N ALA A 948 28.57 -7.82 -17.27
CA ALA A 948 28.15 -8.41 -16.00
C ALA A 948 27.93 -9.92 -16.21
N GLU A 949 28.68 -10.76 -15.50
CA GLU A 949 28.37 -12.18 -15.42
C GLU A 949 27.12 -12.38 -14.55
N HIS A 950 26.27 -13.36 -14.87
CA HIS A 950 24.99 -13.54 -14.17
C HIS A 950 25.23 -13.74 -12.66
N GLY A 951 24.65 -12.84 -11.85
CA GLY A 951 24.78 -12.87 -10.38
C GLY A 951 26.15 -12.48 -9.83
N ARG A 952 27.03 -11.87 -10.63
CA ARG A 952 28.39 -11.48 -10.22
C ARG A 952 28.67 -10.00 -10.55
N ALA A 953 29.69 -9.45 -9.89
CA ALA A 953 30.20 -8.10 -10.15
C ALA A 953 30.63 -7.93 -11.62
N LEU A 954 30.70 -6.66 -12.08
CA LEU A 954 31.20 -6.33 -13.42
C LEU A 954 32.57 -6.92 -13.69
N ARG A 955 32.78 -7.31 -14.94
CA ARG A 955 34.07 -7.68 -15.52
C ARG A 955 34.32 -6.90 -16.80
N ILE A 956 35.52 -6.36 -16.94
CA ILE A 956 35.93 -5.62 -18.13
C ILE A 956 36.76 -6.55 -19.01
N GLN A 957 36.30 -6.73 -20.25
CA GLN A 957 36.89 -7.62 -21.24
C GLN A 957 37.20 -6.85 -22.52
N VAL A 958 38.29 -7.22 -23.19
CA VAL A 958 38.60 -6.74 -24.54
C VAL A 958 38.58 -7.93 -25.48
N SER A 959 37.96 -7.72 -26.64
CA SER A 959 37.60 -8.79 -27.58
C SER A 959 38.81 -9.50 -28.20
N GLN A 960 39.94 -8.83 -28.40
CA GLN A 960 41.23 -9.38 -28.85
C GLN A 960 42.30 -8.28 -29.02
N ASN A 961 43.57 -8.65 -29.23
CA ASN A 961 44.63 -7.74 -29.68
C ASN A 961 44.25 -7.12 -31.04
N ILE A 962 44.39 -5.80 -31.16
CA ILE A 962 43.99 -5.07 -32.36
C ILE A 962 45.11 -5.16 -33.41
N VAL A 963 44.84 -5.84 -34.52
CA VAL A 963 45.76 -5.97 -35.66
C VAL A 963 45.31 -5.02 -36.77
N PRO A 964 46.13 -4.03 -37.17
CA PRO A 964 45.77 -3.09 -38.24
C PRO A 964 45.73 -3.74 -39.64
N GLU A 965 44.72 -3.41 -40.42
CA GLU A 965 44.54 -3.87 -41.80
C GLU A 965 44.97 -2.80 -42.79
N PHE A 966 45.90 -3.14 -43.69
CA PHE A 966 46.42 -2.23 -44.73
C PHE A 966 45.68 -2.49 -46.05
N SER A 967 45.12 -1.45 -46.66
CA SER A 967 44.32 -1.52 -47.88
C SER A 967 44.53 -0.30 -48.81
N ASP A 968 43.89 -0.31 -49.98
CA ASP A 968 43.83 0.81 -50.95
C ASP A 968 45.19 1.44 -51.27
N PHE A 969 46.09 0.63 -51.82
CA PHE A 969 47.37 1.08 -52.36
C PHE A 969 47.21 1.48 -53.84
N THR A 970 47.57 2.71 -54.17
CA THR A 970 47.74 3.13 -55.57
C THR A 970 49.06 3.86 -55.72
N SER A 971 49.83 3.46 -56.73
CA SER A 971 51.02 4.15 -57.17
C SER A 971 50.87 4.51 -58.63
N THR A 972 51.17 5.76 -59.00
CA THR A 972 51.13 6.22 -60.39
C THR A 972 52.42 6.94 -60.72
N GLY A 973 53.07 6.52 -61.81
CA GLY A 973 54.35 7.09 -62.27
C GLY A 973 55.62 6.49 -61.65
N LEU A 974 55.50 5.46 -60.79
CA LEU A 974 56.67 4.83 -60.15
C LEU A 974 57.61 4.10 -61.15
N HIS A 975 57.09 3.64 -62.29
CA HIS A 975 57.88 2.96 -63.32
C HIS A 975 58.82 3.90 -64.11
N LEU A 976 58.69 5.22 -63.95
CA LEU A 976 59.53 6.21 -64.64
C LEU A 976 60.81 6.56 -63.86
N ILE A 977 60.93 6.10 -62.60
CA ILE A 977 62.10 6.28 -61.74
C ILE A 977 63.06 5.09 -61.99
N GLY A 978 63.61 5.03 -63.20
CA GLY A 978 64.30 3.85 -63.74
C GLY A 978 65.81 3.97 -63.91
N THR A 979 66.49 4.91 -63.25
CA THR A 979 67.96 5.01 -63.30
C THR A 979 68.58 4.67 -61.95
N GLU A 980 69.67 3.91 -61.99
CA GLU A 980 70.37 3.18 -60.90
C GLU A 980 70.84 4.03 -59.69
N HIS A 981 70.51 5.32 -59.64
CA HIS A 981 70.80 6.24 -58.52
C HIS A 981 69.57 7.02 -58.01
N GLU A 982 68.37 6.85 -58.57
CA GLU A 982 67.15 7.56 -58.14
C GLU A 982 66.09 6.64 -57.52
N GLY A 983 66.21 5.31 -57.69
CA GLY A 983 65.26 4.32 -57.17
C GLY A 983 65.21 4.22 -55.64
N ASP A 984 66.25 4.67 -54.93
CA ASP A 984 66.32 4.65 -53.46
C ASP A 984 65.59 5.81 -52.78
N ILE A 985 65.12 6.81 -53.54
CA ILE A 985 64.63 8.08 -52.98
C ILE A 985 63.11 8.05 -52.72
N PHE A 986 62.35 7.18 -53.40
CA PHE A 986 60.89 7.12 -53.31
C PHE A 986 60.36 5.76 -52.84
N GLU A 987 60.61 5.43 -51.56
CA GLU A 987 60.01 4.27 -50.91
C GLU A 987 58.48 4.42 -50.82
N ASP A 988 57.78 3.34 -51.18
CA ASP A 988 56.32 3.29 -51.31
C ASP A 988 55.59 3.62 -50.00
N ALA A 989 54.45 4.33 -50.11
CA ALA A 989 53.69 4.81 -48.96
C ALA A 989 53.27 3.65 -48.01
N ILE A 990 52.95 2.48 -48.56
CA ILE A 990 52.55 1.32 -47.74
C ILE A 990 53.71 0.79 -46.87
N THR A 991 54.93 0.77 -47.40
CA THR A 991 56.12 0.27 -46.68
C THR A 991 56.46 1.23 -45.53
N ARG A 992 56.44 2.54 -45.81
CA ARG A 992 56.67 3.58 -44.80
C ARG A 992 55.60 3.56 -43.71
N LEU A 993 54.32 3.38 -44.10
CA LEU A 993 53.23 3.31 -43.13
C LEU A 993 53.31 2.06 -42.25
N LYS A 994 53.66 0.89 -42.82
CA LYS A 994 53.88 -0.36 -42.05
C LYS A 994 55.05 -0.27 -41.08
N LYS A 995 56.10 0.47 -41.43
CA LYS A 995 57.27 0.70 -40.56
C LYS A 995 56.95 1.64 -39.40
N ALA A 996 56.14 2.67 -39.66
CA ALA A 996 55.82 3.73 -38.69
C ALA A 996 54.67 3.37 -37.74
N PHE A 997 53.67 2.62 -38.21
CA PHE A 997 52.48 2.28 -37.44
C PHE A 997 52.72 1.05 -36.54
N PRO A 998 52.24 1.03 -35.28
CA PRO A 998 52.42 -0.11 -34.39
C PRO A 998 51.75 -1.38 -34.94
N GLN A 999 52.45 -2.53 -34.84
CA GLN A 999 51.92 -3.82 -35.32
C GLN A 999 50.72 -4.31 -34.51
N ILE A 1000 50.65 -3.94 -33.22
CA ILE A 1000 49.57 -4.25 -32.29
C ILE A 1000 49.25 -2.98 -31.50
N ILE A 1001 47.97 -2.66 -31.35
CA ILE A 1001 47.51 -1.57 -30.47
C ILE A 1001 47.10 -2.20 -29.12
N GLU A 1002 47.86 -1.92 -28.06
CA GLU A 1002 47.61 -2.43 -26.71
C GLU A 1002 46.63 -1.52 -25.95
N LEU A 1003 45.67 -2.14 -25.24
CA LEU A 1003 44.66 -1.43 -24.44
C LEU A 1003 44.82 -1.64 -22.92
N ASP A 1004 45.87 -2.33 -22.47
CA ASP A 1004 46.00 -2.82 -21.09
C ASP A 1004 45.93 -1.71 -20.04
N ALA A 1005 46.56 -0.56 -20.29
CA ALA A 1005 46.50 0.58 -19.37
C ALA A 1005 45.07 1.14 -19.22
N VAL A 1006 44.29 1.19 -20.30
CA VAL A 1006 42.90 1.64 -20.27
C VAL A 1006 42.04 0.62 -19.53
N ILE A 1007 42.25 -0.67 -19.80
CA ILE A 1007 41.54 -1.77 -19.14
C ILE A 1007 41.82 -1.73 -17.64
N HIS A 1008 43.07 -1.64 -17.23
CA HIS A 1008 43.46 -1.62 -15.82
C HIS A 1008 42.78 -0.47 -15.06
N ASN A 1009 42.84 0.75 -15.60
CA ASN A 1009 42.17 1.90 -14.99
C ASN A 1009 40.65 1.71 -14.88
N LEU A 1010 40.00 1.09 -15.88
CA LEU A 1010 38.57 0.81 -15.80
C LEU A 1010 38.27 -0.30 -14.77
N LYS A 1011 39.14 -1.31 -14.65
CA LYS A 1011 39.01 -2.40 -13.67
C LYS A 1011 39.08 -1.88 -12.25
N ASP A 1012 40.05 -1.02 -11.96
CA ASP A 1012 40.23 -0.40 -10.65
C ASP A 1012 39.01 0.46 -10.23
N ILE A 1013 38.23 0.94 -11.21
CA ILE A 1013 37.04 1.78 -10.98
C ILE A 1013 35.77 0.94 -10.77
N PHE A 1014 35.59 -0.17 -11.51
CA PHE A 1014 34.29 -0.85 -11.60
C PHE A 1014 34.28 -2.32 -11.18
N GLU A 1015 35.42 -3.03 -11.14
CA GLU A 1015 35.45 -4.42 -10.71
C GLU A 1015 35.51 -4.50 -9.18
N GLY A 1016 34.72 -5.41 -8.60
CA GLY A 1016 34.67 -5.67 -7.15
C GLY A 1016 33.46 -5.07 -6.43
N ALA A 1017 33.57 -4.95 -5.11
CA ALA A 1017 32.54 -4.35 -4.27
C ALA A 1017 32.49 -2.83 -4.48
N TRP A 1018 31.27 -2.28 -4.56
CA TRP A 1018 31.05 -0.85 -4.71
C TRP A 1018 31.43 -0.12 -3.43
N PRO A 1019 32.47 0.74 -3.44
CA PRO A 1019 33.06 1.24 -2.20
C PRO A 1019 32.31 2.45 -1.61
N LEU A 1020 31.30 3.00 -2.30
CA LEU A 1020 30.63 4.23 -1.88
C LEU A 1020 29.31 4.01 -1.12
N LEU A 1021 28.96 2.76 -0.87
CA LEU A 1021 27.73 2.43 -0.17
C LEU A 1021 27.87 1.13 0.61
N TYR A 1022 27.87 1.26 1.94
CA TYR A 1022 27.99 0.14 2.86
C TYR A 1022 26.66 -0.12 3.56
N ARG A 1023 26.31 -1.40 3.70
CA ARG A 1023 25.05 -1.86 4.29
C ARG A 1023 25.32 -3.01 5.26
N GLY A 1024 25.71 -2.67 6.50
CA GLY A 1024 26.12 -3.68 7.49
C GLY A 1024 27.10 -4.69 6.90
N HIS A 1025 26.80 -5.99 6.97
CA HIS A 1025 27.70 -7.04 6.44
C HIS A 1025 27.58 -7.31 4.93
N GLN A 1026 26.75 -6.59 4.19
CA GLN A 1026 26.53 -6.84 2.77
C GLN A 1026 27.35 -5.89 1.89
N THR A 1027 28.06 -6.48 0.93
CA THR A 1027 28.72 -5.75 -0.15
C THR A 1027 27.79 -5.71 -1.37
N LEU A 1028 27.64 -4.51 -1.93
CA LEU A 1028 26.95 -4.31 -3.20
C LEU A 1028 27.98 -4.31 -4.33
N ALA A 1029 27.56 -4.70 -5.52
CA ALA A 1029 28.37 -4.63 -6.73
C ALA A 1029 27.60 -3.91 -7.83
N LEU A 1030 28.34 -3.25 -8.72
CA LEU A 1030 27.77 -2.66 -9.92
C LEU A 1030 27.44 -3.77 -10.93
N CYS A 1031 26.37 -3.60 -11.70
CA CYS A 1031 26.02 -4.42 -12.84
C CYS A 1031 25.24 -3.62 -13.90
N ASN A 1032 24.92 -4.26 -15.03
CA ASN A 1032 24.08 -3.71 -16.11
C ASN A 1032 24.42 -2.26 -16.55
N PRO A 1033 25.67 -2.00 -16.99
CA PRO A 1033 26.12 -0.67 -17.38
C PRO A 1033 25.42 -0.16 -18.64
N VAL A 1034 25.02 1.11 -18.64
CA VAL A 1034 24.39 1.77 -19.79
C VAL A 1034 24.66 3.27 -19.81
N PHE A 1035 24.95 3.84 -20.99
CA PHE A 1035 24.97 5.29 -21.15
C PHE A 1035 23.59 5.81 -21.55
N ASN A 1036 23.17 6.93 -20.96
CA ASN A 1036 21.98 7.65 -21.45
C ASN A 1036 22.35 8.55 -22.66
N HIS A 1037 21.35 9.20 -23.26
CA HIS A 1037 21.59 10.13 -24.37
C HIS A 1037 22.35 11.41 -23.96
N ALA A 1038 22.41 11.73 -22.67
CA ALA A 1038 23.20 12.85 -22.16
C ALA A 1038 24.70 12.49 -22.03
N GLY A 1039 25.05 11.20 -22.04
CA GLY A 1039 26.40 10.68 -21.81
C GLY A 1039 26.74 10.38 -20.35
N ASP A 1040 25.75 10.37 -19.46
CA ASP A 1040 25.90 9.86 -18.10
C ASP A 1040 25.94 8.32 -18.15
N LEU A 1041 26.79 7.73 -17.30
CA LEU A 1041 26.92 6.28 -17.16
C LEU A 1041 26.11 5.79 -15.96
N ILE A 1042 25.18 4.88 -16.21
CA ILE A 1042 24.23 4.35 -15.24
C ILE A 1042 24.55 2.87 -15.00
N PHE A 1043 24.53 2.44 -13.75
CA PHE A 1043 24.71 1.07 -13.28
C PHE A 1043 23.57 0.66 -12.38
N GLU A 1044 23.23 -0.61 -12.41
CA GLU A 1044 22.36 -1.21 -11.41
C GLU A 1044 23.20 -1.68 -10.22
N LEU A 1045 22.64 -1.58 -9.01
CA LEU A 1045 23.23 -2.19 -7.81
C LEU A 1045 22.59 -3.55 -7.58
N GLN A 1046 23.44 -4.56 -7.43
CA GLN A 1046 23.05 -5.89 -7.00
C GLN A 1046 23.89 -6.32 -5.80
N GLN A 1047 23.39 -7.31 -5.08
CA GLN A 1047 24.18 -7.90 -4.01
C GLN A 1047 25.36 -8.68 -4.60
N SER A 1048 26.55 -8.46 -4.05
CA SER A 1048 27.71 -9.27 -4.42
C SER A 1048 27.54 -10.70 -3.90
N VAL A 1049 27.50 -11.68 -4.81
CA VAL A 1049 27.60 -13.10 -4.47
C VAL A 1049 29.09 -13.47 -4.53
N GLU A 1050 29.87 -13.07 -3.54
CA GLU A 1050 31.21 -13.63 -3.40
C GLU A 1050 31.10 -15.07 -2.89
N GLU A 1051 31.50 -16.02 -3.74
CA GLU A 1051 31.73 -17.41 -3.33
C GLU A 1051 32.86 -17.41 -2.29
N SER A 1052 32.53 -17.83 -1.06
CA SER A 1052 33.45 -18.26 0.01
C SER A 1052 34.16 -17.19 0.88
N ALA A 1053 33.38 -16.55 1.75
CA ALA A 1053 33.74 -16.48 3.17
C ALA A 1053 32.47 -16.72 4.01
N PRO A 1054 32.28 -17.90 4.62
CA PRO A 1054 31.07 -18.19 5.39
C PRO A 1054 31.04 -17.29 6.62
N TYR A 1055 30.22 -16.21 6.64
CA TYR A 1055 29.77 -15.47 7.83
C TYR A 1055 30.75 -15.48 9.03
N ARG A 1056 32.05 -15.29 8.79
CA ARG A 1056 33.07 -15.73 9.77
C ARG A 1056 33.17 -14.76 10.94
N GLY A 1057 32.79 -13.50 10.75
CA GLY A 1057 32.61 -12.53 11.83
C GLY A 1057 31.45 -12.88 12.76
N ILE A 1058 30.36 -13.46 12.24
CA ILE A 1058 29.21 -13.87 13.06
C ILE A 1058 29.52 -15.17 13.81
N TYR A 1059 30.17 -16.14 13.16
CA TYR A 1059 30.59 -17.38 13.83
C TYR A 1059 31.80 -17.19 14.76
N SER A 1060 32.63 -16.15 14.62
CA SER A 1060 33.69 -15.88 15.59
C SER A 1060 33.14 -15.27 16.89
N ILE A 1061 32.07 -14.48 16.82
CA ILE A 1061 31.39 -13.92 18.00
C ILE A 1061 30.64 -15.02 18.77
N VAL A 1062 29.90 -15.90 18.07
CA VAL A 1062 29.32 -17.11 18.68
C VAL A 1062 30.42 -18.09 19.16
N GLY A 1063 31.56 -18.11 18.47
CA GLY A 1063 32.76 -18.86 18.81
C GLY A 1063 33.49 -18.37 20.06
N ASP A 1064 33.45 -17.07 20.36
CA ASP A 1064 34.09 -16.47 21.53
C ASP A 1064 33.21 -16.57 22.79
N VAL A 1065 31.88 -16.59 22.64
CA VAL A 1065 30.95 -17.00 23.72
C VAL A 1065 31.18 -18.48 24.10
N SER A 1066 31.55 -19.32 23.13
CA SER A 1066 31.89 -20.73 23.39
C SER A 1066 33.35 -20.94 23.84
N LYS A 1067 34.31 -20.08 23.47
CA LYS A 1067 35.71 -20.16 23.95
C LYS A 1067 35.94 -19.58 25.34
N SER A 1068 35.14 -18.61 25.79
CA SER A 1068 35.22 -18.11 27.18
C SER A 1068 34.66 -19.10 28.23
N LEU A 1069 34.06 -20.21 27.78
CA LEU A 1069 33.44 -21.23 28.63
C LEU A 1069 34.08 -22.63 28.53
N ILE A 1070 35.21 -22.79 27.82
CA ILE A 1070 35.95 -24.06 27.76
C ILE A 1070 37.33 -23.89 28.38
N TYR A 1071 37.34 -23.75 29.70
CA TYR A 1071 38.47 -24.16 30.55
C TYR A 1071 37.94 -25.03 31.69
N ASP A 1072 37.19 -26.07 31.34
CA ASP A 1072 37.27 -27.32 32.09
C ASP A 1072 36.84 -28.49 31.21
N THR A 1073 37.43 -29.65 31.47
CA THR A 1073 37.28 -30.96 30.82
C THR A 1073 38.08 -31.22 29.54
N SER A 1074 39.19 -31.92 29.76
CA SER A 1074 39.85 -32.80 28.80
C SER A 1074 38.97 -34.03 28.53
N LEU A 1075 38.89 -34.47 27.26
CA LEU A 1075 39.14 -35.85 26.80
C LEU A 1075 38.49 -36.14 25.44
N ARG A 1076 39.36 -36.59 24.52
CA ARG A 1076 39.16 -37.50 23.37
C ARG A 1076 38.53 -36.96 22.08
N ASP A 1077 39.44 -36.71 21.15
CA ASP A 1077 39.34 -37.09 19.73
C ASP A 1077 38.82 -38.52 19.56
N ASP A 1078 37.85 -38.72 18.66
CA ASP A 1078 37.96 -39.65 17.53
C ASP A 1078 36.71 -39.62 16.61
N THR A 1079 36.97 -39.80 15.31
CA THR A 1079 36.08 -40.12 14.17
C THR A 1079 35.17 -39.04 13.58
N LEU A 1080 35.73 -38.33 12.59
CA LEU A 1080 35.04 -37.82 11.40
C LEU A 1080 35.31 -38.80 10.24
N ASP A 1081 34.27 -39.39 9.67
CA ASP A 1081 34.19 -39.70 8.24
C ASP A 1081 32.78 -40.20 7.85
N ASN A 1082 32.30 -39.68 6.71
CA ASN A 1082 31.18 -40.13 5.88
C ASN A 1082 29.75 -39.86 6.36
N ILE A 1083 29.03 -39.00 5.61
CA ILE A 1083 27.73 -39.31 4.97
C ILE A 1083 27.56 -38.34 3.80
N SER A 1084 27.67 -38.88 2.58
CA SER A 1084 26.97 -38.39 1.39
C SER A 1084 25.79 -39.32 1.14
N ASP A 1085 24.74 -38.76 0.55
CA ASP A 1085 23.59 -39.43 -0.06
C ASP A 1085 22.52 -40.00 0.89
N ILE A 1086 21.29 -39.49 0.74
CA ILE A 1086 20.14 -40.25 0.22
C ILE A 1086 18.96 -39.28 0.04
N ASP A 1087 18.61 -39.06 -1.22
CA ASP A 1087 17.32 -38.57 -1.68
C ASP A 1087 16.25 -39.68 -1.62
N ASN A 1088 15.01 -39.22 -1.50
CA ASN A 1088 13.74 -39.92 -1.74
C ASN A 1088 13.22 -40.85 -0.64
N LEU A 1089 12.05 -40.51 -0.09
CA LEU A 1089 10.90 -41.42 -0.11
C LEU A 1089 9.56 -40.72 0.12
N ASN A 1090 8.64 -41.09 -0.76
CA ASN A 1090 7.24 -40.71 -0.89
C ASN A 1090 6.40 -40.82 0.39
N LEU A 1091 5.53 -39.82 0.53
CA LEU A 1091 4.33 -39.81 1.36
C LEU A 1091 3.25 -40.72 0.77
N ASN A 1092 2.70 -41.63 1.60
CA ASN A 1092 1.28 -41.99 1.54
C ASN A 1092 0.83 -42.74 2.80
N ALA A 1093 -0.44 -42.47 3.16
CA ALA A 1093 -1.36 -43.24 4.01
C ALA A 1093 -1.63 -42.79 5.47
N ARG A 1094 -2.69 -41.98 5.60
CA ARG A 1094 -3.98 -42.25 6.28
C ARG A 1094 -4.03 -42.90 7.69
N SER A 1095 -4.73 -42.17 8.58
CA SER A 1095 -5.76 -42.60 9.57
C SER A 1095 -5.36 -43.60 10.67
N ALA A 1096 -5.73 -43.53 11.95
CA ALA A 1096 -6.85 -42.93 12.68
C ALA A 1096 -6.51 -42.94 14.21
N PRO A 1097 -7.41 -42.53 15.13
CA PRO A 1097 -7.08 -41.91 16.42
C PRO A 1097 -7.09 -42.87 17.62
N LEU A 1098 -6.57 -42.41 18.76
CA LEU A 1098 -6.91 -42.97 20.07
C LEU A 1098 -6.98 -41.90 21.17
N ASP A 1099 -8.20 -41.77 21.65
CA ASP A 1099 -8.67 -41.13 22.86
C ASP A 1099 -8.18 -41.92 24.10
N THR A 1100 -7.87 -41.24 25.20
CA THR A 1100 -8.25 -41.67 26.58
C THR A 1100 -7.76 -40.68 27.63
N THR A 1101 -8.77 -40.12 28.30
CA THR A 1101 -8.78 -39.51 29.64
C THR A 1101 -7.98 -40.25 30.72
N ARG A 1102 -7.50 -39.52 31.74
CA ARG A 1102 -8.08 -39.43 33.11
C ARG A 1102 -7.02 -39.39 34.25
N THR A 1103 -7.12 -38.37 35.12
CA THR A 1103 -6.90 -38.34 36.61
C THR A 1103 -5.57 -38.84 37.21
N GLY A 1104 -4.98 -38.29 38.27
CA GLY A 1104 -5.36 -37.36 39.34
C GLY A 1104 -4.13 -37.24 40.30
N ILE A 1105 -3.98 -36.11 40.99
CA ILE A 1105 -4.11 -35.97 42.46
C ILE A 1105 -3.05 -36.77 43.28
N ASP A 1106 -2.03 -36.11 43.83
CA ASP A 1106 -1.88 -35.77 45.27
C ASP A 1106 -0.41 -35.44 45.69
N THR A 1107 -0.32 -34.35 46.45
CA THR A 1107 0.75 -33.81 47.34
C THR A 1107 1.22 -34.77 48.46
N PRO A 1108 1.99 -34.37 49.51
CA PRO A 1108 3.12 -33.43 49.72
C PRO A 1108 4.28 -34.06 50.57
N LEU A 1109 5.37 -33.32 50.90
CA LEU A 1109 5.87 -33.06 52.28
C LEU A 1109 7.29 -32.44 52.36
N ASN A 1110 7.37 -31.34 53.13
CA ASN A 1110 8.36 -30.95 54.18
C ASN A 1110 9.89 -30.75 53.91
N THR A 1111 10.29 -29.47 53.84
CA THR A 1111 11.19 -28.67 54.75
C THR A 1111 12.32 -29.34 55.60
N PRO A 1112 13.28 -28.57 56.19
CA PRO A 1112 14.44 -27.81 55.67
C PRO A 1112 15.76 -28.26 56.40
N PRO A 1113 16.95 -27.59 56.36
CA PRO A 1113 17.20 -26.43 57.27
C PRO A 1113 18.31 -25.40 56.88
N LEU A 1114 18.23 -24.27 57.60
CA LEU A 1114 19.21 -23.25 58.03
C LEU A 1114 20.69 -23.27 57.57
N GLY A 1115 21.19 -22.06 57.26
CA GLY A 1115 22.58 -21.62 57.46
C GLY A 1115 22.71 -20.09 57.47
N LYS A 1116 23.18 -19.52 58.59
CA LYS A 1116 23.43 -18.09 58.85
C LYS A 1116 24.87 -17.67 58.48
N GLY A 1117 25.07 -16.38 58.19
CA GLY A 1117 26.35 -15.65 58.33
C GLY A 1117 26.53 -14.56 57.27
N LEU A 1118 26.32 -13.27 57.55
CA LEU A 1118 27.14 -12.28 58.30
C LEU A 1118 27.76 -11.24 57.33
N ASN A 1119 27.27 -10.01 57.47
CA ASN A 1119 27.92 -8.69 57.39
C ASN A 1119 29.04 -8.39 56.38
N GLY A 1120 28.80 -7.36 55.57
CA GLY A 1120 29.82 -6.50 54.97
C GLY A 1120 29.19 -5.22 54.39
N GLU A 1121 29.28 -4.11 55.13
CA GLU A 1121 28.93 -2.75 54.67
C GLU A 1121 29.93 -2.21 53.63
N PRO A 1122 29.56 -1.18 52.85
CA PRO A 1122 30.16 -0.81 51.58
C PRO A 1122 31.24 0.29 51.72
N PRO A 1123 31.90 0.68 50.62
CA PRO A 1123 32.34 2.07 50.58
C PRO A 1123 32.19 2.78 49.21
N PHE A 1124 32.06 4.10 49.33
CA PHE A 1124 32.33 5.19 48.37
C PHE A 1124 31.24 5.63 47.36
N ARG A 1125 30.53 6.71 47.76
CA ARG A 1125 30.17 7.85 46.88
C ARG A 1125 31.27 8.93 46.98
N PRO A 1126 31.48 9.71 45.90
CA PRO A 1126 31.77 11.14 46.01
C PRO A 1126 30.90 11.97 45.02
N PRO A 1127 30.86 13.32 45.09
CA PRO A 1127 29.60 14.04 45.33
C PRO A 1127 29.15 14.97 44.18
N PHE A 1128 27.88 15.34 44.24
CA PHE A 1128 27.33 16.53 43.56
C PHE A 1128 27.79 17.81 44.27
N ASN A 1129 28.32 18.76 43.51
CA ASN A 1129 28.15 20.19 43.74
C ASN A 1129 28.59 21.00 42.50
N SER A 1130 27.67 21.74 41.91
CA SER A 1130 27.87 23.17 41.62
C SER A 1130 26.60 23.78 41.03
N THR A 1131 26.02 24.69 41.80
CA THR A 1131 25.25 25.83 41.30
C THR A 1131 26.21 26.74 40.50
N PRO A 1132 25.72 27.51 39.51
CA PRO A 1132 25.65 28.95 39.73
C PRO A 1132 24.38 29.58 39.14
N GLN A 1133 23.68 30.39 39.94
CA GLN A 1133 23.62 31.87 39.87
C GLN A 1133 22.82 32.45 38.69
N LYS A 1134 21.71 33.08 39.11
CA LYS A 1134 21.03 34.19 38.44
C LYS A 1134 22.01 35.32 38.12
N GLU A 1135 21.92 35.85 36.90
CA GLU A 1135 22.16 37.28 36.64
C GLU A 1135 21.06 37.88 35.75
N LEU A 1136 20.80 39.14 36.07
CA LEU A 1136 19.82 40.08 35.52
C LEU A 1136 20.20 40.62 34.14
N GLY A 1137 19.18 41.02 33.37
CA GLY A 1137 19.25 42.06 32.32
C GLY A 1137 19.32 41.48 30.89
N GLN A 1138 18.69 42.02 29.86
CA GLN A 1138 18.07 43.32 29.61
C GLN A 1138 17.08 43.18 28.43
N ASN A 1139 16.14 44.13 28.37
CA ASN A 1139 15.24 44.48 27.28
C ASN A 1139 15.74 44.16 25.84
N GLY A 1140 14.91 43.44 25.08
CA GLY A 1140 15.03 43.28 23.63
C GLY A 1140 13.66 43.37 22.96
N LYS A 1141 13.44 44.46 22.24
CA LYS A 1141 12.20 44.86 21.54
C LYS A 1141 11.77 43.84 20.47
N ARG A 1142 10.45 43.64 20.35
CA ARG A 1142 9.77 43.11 19.14
C ARG A 1142 10.15 43.96 17.92
N PRO A 1143 10.47 43.37 16.76
CA PRO A 1143 10.35 44.06 15.49
C PRO A 1143 8.90 43.99 15.01
N GLU A 1144 8.38 45.16 14.66
CA GLU A 1144 7.13 45.38 13.96
C GLU A 1144 7.20 44.78 12.55
N GLU A 1145 6.13 44.08 12.16
CA GLU A 1145 5.88 43.70 10.77
C GLU A 1145 5.46 44.95 9.98
N THR A 1146 6.30 45.37 9.03
CA THR A 1146 5.93 46.29 7.96
C THR A 1146 5.27 45.53 6.80
N PRO A 1147 4.13 46.00 6.25
CA PRO A 1147 3.51 45.41 5.07
C PRO A 1147 4.18 45.92 3.79
N LEU A 1148 4.45 44.99 2.86
CA LEU A 1148 4.86 45.31 1.48
C LEU A 1148 3.64 45.62 0.59
N PRO A 1149 3.82 46.41 -0.48
CA PRO A 1149 2.75 47.15 -1.12
C PRO A 1149 2.08 46.39 -2.27
N LEU A 1150 0.80 46.75 -2.48
CA LEU A 1150 0.00 46.50 -3.67
C LEU A 1150 0.69 47.04 -4.93
N GLY A 1151 0.78 46.17 -5.95
CA GLY A 1151 1.13 46.54 -7.32
C GLY A 1151 -0.04 46.22 -8.25
N ASP A 1152 -0.58 47.27 -8.87
CA ASP A 1152 -1.62 47.26 -9.90
C ASP A 1152 -1.10 46.80 -11.29
N GLY A 1153 -2.02 46.24 -12.08
CA GLY A 1153 -2.02 46.19 -13.56
C GLY A 1153 -1.44 44.90 -14.16
N VAL A 1154 -2.03 44.23 -15.17
CA VAL A 1154 -2.71 44.73 -16.38
C VAL A 1154 -3.49 43.58 -17.10
N SER A 1155 -4.67 43.92 -17.65
CA SER A 1155 -5.47 43.37 -18.79
C SER A 1155 -5.65 41.85 -18.99
N VAL A 1156 -6.87 41.28 -19.02
CA VAL A 1156 -7.95 41.35 -20.05
C VAL A 1156 -7.57 40.77 -21.43
N PHE A 1157 -8.05 39.54 -21.70
CA PHE A 1157 -8.62 38.96 -22.93
C PHE A 1157 -9.32 37.65 -22.48
N GLY A 1158 -10.54 37.24 -22.81
CA GLY A 1158 -11.52 37.65 -23.82
C GLY A 1158 -11.91 36.46 -24.72
N GLY A 1159 -12.99 35.73 -24.38
CA GLY A 1159 -13.75 34.77 -25.24
C GLY A 1159 -13.08 33.39 -25.44
N ASN A 1160 -13.74 32.24 -25.35
CA ASN A 1160 -15.14 31.84 -25.64
C ASN A 1160 -15.51 30.64 -24.76
#